data_AF-A0A8H6VV99-F1
#
_entry.id   AF-A0A8H6VV99-F1
#
_cell.length_a   1.000
_cell.length_b   1.000
_cell.length_c   1.000
_cell.angle_alpha   90.00
_cell.angle_beta   90.00
_cell.angle_gamma   90.00
#
_symmetry.space_group_name_H-M   'P 1'
#
loop_
_entity.id
_entity.type
_entity.pdbx_description
1 polymer ?
#
loop_
_entity_poly.entity_id
_entity_poly.type
_entity_poly.pdbx_seq_one_letter_code
_entity_poly.pdbx_strand_id
1 'polypeptide(L)'
;MSSAMSVDPKPYKLNLDEFIATATSATPSELHPFFDDFRVLYNKKLWHQLTLKLFTFLDHPASKPYRVDVFESFVRDFETKINPLRLVEMGVRVSKEIDNPQTHLNFLTSLLSRITAAPSKSEEAHVLLLATIARAKLLYGDLEGTKADMDKAWSVLDRLEDVDNGVNAAYYQVAGDYYKAKGEYAPYYRHSLLYLACVPNLETDLTSEDRLARAHDLAISAFLGDTIYNFGELLMHPILDSLDKTPHEWIKKLLFTFNEGNIGKFEALAPLFPKEPILQSNYAFLRQKICLMALIESVFKRAANDRTMSFQTIAEETRLPLDEVEHLVMKALSLKLIRGSLDQVDQKAQITWVQPRVLSREQIGTLATTLGDWVAKLQVLGDGIPRVTATFFFLSTSMAPLSHPAIRDGWFREISSQWPGQAMTLRVVKVLHVEKSAYQDVLVFESETYGNVLVLDGVIQCTERDEFSYQEMIAHLPLASHPNPKNVLVIGGGDGGVVREVLKHSSVQKVVLCDIDEAVVRVSKQYLPHMSSLLSDPRVTVFIGDGFKFLEENKASYDVIVTDSSDPVGPAEALFQKPYFELLHGALSDGGSISTQGECLWLHLPLITQNHKTVKSLFPVCEYAYTTIPTYPSGQIGFVIATKDASRDLRKPIRDVQGTRYYNRAVHSAAFTLPEFGRAILEEGKDVRPVFGRAAKEAQTNGKSHKILLLGSGFVALPCAEYLTRDPSNHLTVACRTLATAQAFSQNLPSTTAISLDVNDAAALEAAVAAHDLVISLIPYTHHAAVIKAAIKGKTNVVTTSYVSPAMRELDAAAREAGIIVLNEVGLDPGIDHLYAVKTIEEVHAKGGKIKHFLSYCGGLPAPEASGNPLGYKFSWSSRGVLLALLNSASFLSSGAATHIPGEELMSHAKPYFISPAFAFVAYPNRDSLPFQQFYNIPEAETVVRGTLRYQGFPEFIAALVKLGWLNSETRDWLVDGIDWKTATQKACGASDSSESSLVSQIKQLCSFPNEFESERIISGLRWIGLFSAEKVVIRSGNLLDTLCARLEGLMKYEAGERDLVMLQHKFIVEWADGSKQTLTSTLEAYGTPGGHSAMALTVGLPCGIATQLVLDGILKTPGVHAPYSKEICDPIRERLESEGLGLVERVL
;
A
#
# COMPACT_ATOMS: atom_id res chain seq x y z
N MET A 1 32.98 21.60 -59.71
CA MET A 1 32.45 20.53 -60.58
C MET A 1 31.37 19.81 -59.81
N SER A 2 30.13 19.81 -60.31
CA SER A 2 29.02 19.05 -59.74
C SER A 2 29.22 17.56 -60.03
N SER A 3 29.54 16.76 -59.03
CA SER A 3 29.28 15.32 -59.10
C SER A 3 28.05 15.03 -58.24
N ALA A 4 27.02 14.50 -58.89
CA ALA A 4 25.92 13.86 -58.20
C ALA A 4 26.50 12.69 -57.39
N MET A 5 26.45 12.76 -56.06
CA MET A 5 26.83 11.64 -55.20
C MET A 5 25.74 10.57 -55.29
N SER A 6 25.91 9.63 -56.21
CA SER A 6 25.18 8.36 -56.19
C SER A 6 25.74 7.50 -55.06
N VAL A 7 24.93 7.27 -54.02
CA VAL A 7 25.28 6.36 -52.92
C VAL A 7 25.11 4.92 -53.41
N ASP A 8 26.23 4.27 -53.73
CA ASP A 8 26.30 2.92 -54.29
C ASP A 8 26.22 1.86 -53.14
N PRO A 9 25.38 0.80 -53.22
CA PRO A 9 25.12 -0.11 -52.10
C PRO A 9 26.07 -1.32 -52.01
N LYS A 10 27.29 -1.26 -52.58
CA LYS A 10 28.27 -2.35 -52.53
C LYS A 10 29.36 -2.09 -51.46
N PRO A 11 29.91 -3.15 -50.82
CA PRO A 11 30.98 -3.00 -49.85
C PRO A 11 32.22 -2.38 -50.50
N TYR A 12 32.51 -1.14 -50.13
CA TYR A 12 33.71 -0.43 -50.55
C TYR A 12 34.92 -1.05 -49.84
N LYS A 13 35.83 -1.65 -50.61
CA LYS A 13 37.06 -2.24 -50.06
C LYS A 13 38.15 -1.19 -50.13
N LEU A 14 38.53 -0.64 -48.98
CA LEU A 14 39.49 0.46 -48.89
C LEU A 14 40.89 0.04 -49.35
N ASN A 15 41.51 0.82 -50.24
CA ASN A 15 42.95 0.77 -50.48
C ASN A 15 43.65 1.78 -49.56
N LEU A 16 44.16 1.29 -48.42
CA LEU A 16 44.67 2.12 -47.32
C LEU A 16 45.83 3.03 -47.75
N ASP A 17 46.77 2.52 -48.56
CA ASP A 17 47.95 3.29 -48.97
C ASP A 17 47.60 4.39 -49.99
N GLU A 18 46.59 4.17 -50.83
CA GLU A 18 46.09 5.15 -51.82
C GLU A 18 45.25 6.25 -51.16
N PHE A 19 44.41 5.90 -50.17
CA PHE A 19 43.64 6.86 -49.38
C PHE A 19 44.56 7.78 -48.57
N ILE A 20 45.57 7.22 -47.89
CA ILE A 20 46.52 8.02 -47.10
C ILE A 20 47.38 8.91 -48.00
N ALA A 21 47.89 8.40 -49.12
CA ALA A 21 48.67 9.22 -50.06
C ALA A 21 47.85 10.41 -50.61
N THR A 22 46.57 10.17 -50.93
CA THR A 22 45.65 11.22 -51.41
C THR A 22 45.33 12.21 -50.29
N ALA A 23 45.03 11.74 -49.08
CA ALA A 23 44.71 12.57 -47.92
C ALA A 23 45.91 13.43 -47.47
N THR A 24 47.13 12.88 -47.42
CA THR A 24 48.37 13.61 -47.08
C THR A 24 48.72 14.66 -48.13
N SER A 25 48.37 14.43 -49.41
CA SER A 25 48.56 15.43 -50.48
C SER A 25 47.55 16.57 -50.45
N ALA A 26 46.33 16.30 -49.96
CA ALA A 26 45.22 17.25 -49.94
C ALA A 26 45.08 18.02 -48.61
N THR A 27 45.76 17.59 -47.53
CA THR A 27 45.62 18.17 -46.19
C THR A 27 46.86 18.93 -45.70
N PRO A 28 46.71 19.95 -44.82
CA PRO A 28 47.83 20.67 -44.21
C PRO A 28 48.75 19.75 -43.38
N SER A 29 50.05 20.10 -43.28
CA SER A 29 51.08 19.33 -42.55
C SER A 29 50.76 19.04 -41.08
N GLU A 30 49.88 19.85 -40.48
CA GLU A 30 49.40 19.67 -39.10
C GLU A 30 48.48 18.45 -38.92
N LEU A 31 47.83 17.97 -39.99
CA LEU A 31 46.94 16.80 -39.95
C LEU A 31 47.64 15.48 -40.32
N HIS A 32 48.86 15.54 -40.87
CA HIS A 32 49.62 14.36 -41.30
C HIS A 32 49.87 13.34 -40.19
N PRO A 33 50.18 13.72 -38.93
CA PRO A 33 50.34 12.77 -37.83
C PRO A 33 49.10 11.93 -37.54
N PHE A 34 47.89 12.45 -37.78
CA PHE A 34 46.65 11.71 -37.57
C PHE A 34 46.48 10.60 -38.62
N PHE A 35 46.89 10.83 -39.86
CA PHE A 35 46.81 9.82 -40.93
C PHE A 35 47.84 8.70 -40.74
N ASP A 36 49.02 9.01 -40.21
CA ASP A 36 50.02 8.00 -39.81
C ASP A 36 49.50 7.13 -38.64
N ASP A 37 48.88 7.76 -37.64
CA ASP A 37 48.22 7.06 -36.53
C ASP A 37 47.07 6.16 -37.04
N PHE A 38 46.25 6.64 -37.98
CA PHE A 38 45.19 5.85 -38.61
C PHE A 38 45.77 4.62 -39.33
N ARG A 39 46.88 4.78 -40.05
CA ARG A 39 47.58 3.66 -40.72
C ARG A 39 48.00 2.58 -39.74
N VAL A 40 48.64 2.98 -38.65
CA VAL A 40 49.15 2.04 -37.63
C VAL A 40 48.01 1.32 -36.92
N LEU A 41 46.98 2.06 -36.51
CA LEU A 41 45.86 1.51 -35.75
C LEU A 41 44.94 0.63 -36.61
N TYR A 42 44.72 0.99 -37.87
CA TYR A 42 43.95 0.19 -38.83
C TYR A 42 44.67 -1.12 -39.16
N ASN A 43 45.99 -1.08 -39.46
CA ASN A 43 46.78 -2.29 -39.73
C ASN A 43 46.85 -3.24 -38.53
N LYS A 44 46.90 -2.70 -37.30
CA LYS A 44 46.85 -3.48 -36.05
C LYS A 44 45.45 -3.93 -35.66
N LYS A 45 44.40 -3.54 -36.41
CA LYS A 45 42.98 -3.84 -36.14
C LYS A 45 42.51 -3.37 -34.76
N LEU A 46 43.04 -2.24 -34.27
CA LEU A 46 42.71 -1.65 -32.98
C LEU A 46 41.53 -0.68 -33.10
N TRP A 47 40.33 -1.20 -33.38
CA TRP A 47 39.14 -0.42 -33.74
C TRP A 47 38.70 0.60 -32.68
N HIS A 48 38.81 0.27 -31.40
CA HIS A 48 38.44 1.20 -30.31
C HIS A 48 39.40 2.40 -30.23
N GLN A 49 40.72 2.16 -30.29
CA GLN A 49 41.73 3.23 -30.28
C GLN A 49 41.67 4.08 -31.55
N LEU A 50 41.38 3.44 -32.70
CA LEU A 50 41.13 4.14 -33.96
C LEU A 50 39.91 5.06 -33.86
N THR A 51 38.82 4.61 -33.24
CA THR A 51 37.61 5.41 -33.01
C THR A 51 37.90 6.65 -32.15
N LEU A 52 38.65 6.49 -31.05
CA LEU A 52 39.06 7.61 -30.19
C LEU A 52 39.93 8.63 -30.94
N LYS A 53 40.88 8.15 -31.75
CA LYS A 53 41.74 9.01 -32.58
C LYS A 53 40.98 9.75 -33.67
N LEU A 54 39.96 9.12 -34.25
CA LEU A 54 39.07 9.78 -35.21
C LEU A 54 38.24 10.89 -34.56
N PHE A 55 37.77 10.73 -33.31
CA PHE A 55 37.15 11.83 -32.59
C PHE A 55 38.12 13.00 -32.38
N THR A 56 39.38 12.73 -31.98
CA THR A 56 40.38 13.81 -31.86
C THR A 56 40.68 14.52 -33.18
N PHE A 57 40.58 13.82 -34.31
CA PHE A 57 40.68 14.43 -35.64
C PHE A 57 39.44 15.28 -35.97
N LEU A 58 38.24 14.79 -35.66
CA LEU A 58 36.99 15.53 -35.87
C LEU A 58 36.89 16.78 -34.99
N ASP A 59 37.55 16.83 -33.84
CA ASP A 59 37.57 18.01 -32.96
C ASP A 59 38.61 19.07 -33.40
N HIS A 60 39.58 18.70 -34.26
CA HIS A 60 40.61 19.64 -34.73
C HIS A 60 40.03 20.68 -35.73
N PRO A 61 40.28 21.99 -35.57
CA PRO A 61 39.70 23.02 -36.46
C PRO A 61 40.09 22.89 -37.94
N ALA A 62 41.33 22.46 -38.22
CA ALA A 62 41.84 22.29 -39.59
C ALA A 62 41.21 21.11 -40.35
N SER A 63 40.50 20.20 -39.67
CA SER A 63 39.92 19.01 -40.30
C SER A 63 38.59 19.26 -41.00
N LYS A 64 37.91 20.40 -40.73
CA LYS A 64 36.55 20.72 -41.20
C LYS A 64 36.27 20.39 -42.68
N PRO A 65 37.09 20.80 -43.66
CA PRO A 65 36.80 20.54 -45.08
C PRO A 65 36.91 19.07 -45.51
N TYR A 66 37.55 18.24 -44.70
CA TYR A 66 37.92 16.86 -45.05
C TYR A 66 37.11 15.80 -44.30
N ARG A 67 36.24 16.20 -43.36
CA ARG A 67 35.51 15.28 -42.47
C ARG A 67 34.55 14.36 -43.22
N VAL A 68 33.86 14.88 -44.24
CA VAL A 68 32.89 14.12 -45.05
C VAL A 68 33.58 13.04 -45.87
N ASP A 69 34.71 13.37 -46.52
CA ASP A 69 35.47 12.42 -47.32
C ASP A 69 36.12 11.33 -46.46
N VAL A 70 36.69 11.67 -45.31
CA VAL A 70 37.22 10.68 -44.35
C VAL A 70 36.11 9.75 -43.85
N PHE A 71 34.90 10.24 -43.60
CA PHE A 71 33.80 9.40 -43.15
C PHE A 71 33.33 8.41 -44.24
N GLU A 72 33.09 8.89 -45.46
CA GLU A 72 32.59 8.06 -46.56
C GLU A 72 33.65 7.13 -47.18
N SER A 73 34.90 7.57 -47.24
CA SER A 73 35.99 6.81 -47.87
C SER A 73 36.69 5.87 -46.89
N PHE A 74 36.88 6.26 -45.63
CA PHE A 74 37.66 5.50 -44.64
C PHE A 74 36.81 4.80 -43.58
N VAL A 75 35.89 5.51 -42.91
CA VAL A 75 35.08 4.91 -41.81
C VAL A 75 34.12 3.83 -42.34
N ARG A 76 33.66 3.96 -43.58
CA ARG A 76 32.74 3.00 -44.24
C ARG A 76 33.29 1.57 -44.34
N ASP A 77 34.60 1.39 -44.42
CA ASP A 77 35.21 0.05 -44.57
C ASP A 77 35.09 -0.79 -43.28
N PHE A 78 35.08 -0.15 -42.11
CA PHE A 78 35.04 -0.82 -40.81
C PHE A 78 33.84 -0.43 -39.93
N GLU A 79 32.83 0.24 -40.50
CA GLU A 79 31.63 0.71 -39.76
C GLU A 79 30.91 -0.42 -39.00
N THR A 80 30.88 -1.64 -39.54
CA THR A 80 30.28 -2.83 -38.90
C THR A 80 31.06 -3.34 -37.68
N LYS A 81 32.25 -2.79 -37.41
CA LYS A 81 33.13 -3.16 -36.30
C LYS A 81 33.20 -2.10 -35.19
N ILE A 82 32.51 -0.97 -35.35
CA ILE A 82 32.45 0.14 -34.38
C ILE A 82 31.15 0.03 -33.57
N ASN A 83 31.16 0.55 -32.34
CA ASN A 83 29.93 0.74 -31.58
C ASN A 83 28.95 1.65 -32.38
N PRO A 84 27.69 1.22 -32.61
CA PRO A 84 26.72 1.97 -33.41
C PRO A 84 26.43 3.40 -32.91
N LEU A 85 26.42 3.63 -31.60
CA LEU A 85 26.21 4.96 -31.02
C LEU A 85 27.37 5.90 -31.37
N ARG A 86 28.62 5.42 -31.23
CA ARG A 86 29.81 6.20 -31.62
C ARG A 86 29.84 6.49 -33.12
N LEU A 87 29.39 5.55 -33.96
CA LEU A 87 29.26 5.76 -35.41
C LEU A 87 28.24 6.87 -35.72
N VAL A 88 27.10 6.89 -35.03
CA VAL A 88 26.10 7.97 -35.17
C VAL A 88 26.65 9.30 -34.69
N GLU A 89 27.30 9.35 -33.53
CA GLU A 89 27.93 10.57 -33.01
C GLU A 89 28.95 11.17 -33.98
N MET A 90 29.70 10.35 -34.72
CA MET A 90 30.60 10.80 -35.77
C MET A 90 29.81 11.32 -36.98
N GLY A 91 28.82 10.57 -37.45
CA GLY A 91 27.96 10.97 -38.56
C GLY A 91 27.24 12.31 -38.31
N VAL A 92 26.72 12.52 -37.10
CA VAL A 92 26.06 13.78 -36.68
C VAL A 92 27.05 14.96 -36.63
N ARG A 93 28.30 14.74 -36.23
CA ARG A 93 29.34 15.80 -36.28
C ARG A 93 29.71 16.16 -37.72
N VAL A 94 29.84 15.15 -38.58
CA VAL A 94 30.18 15.32 -40.01
C VAL A 94 29.04 16.01 -40.76
N SER A 95 27.79 15.71 -40.43
CA SER A 95 26.62 16.24 -41.13
C SER A 95 26.46 17.76 -40.98
N LYS A 96 26.99 18.35 -39.89
CA LYS A 96 26.96 19.80 -39.65
C LYS A 96 27.74 20.63 -40.68
N GLU A 97 28.66 20.03 -41.43
CA GLU A 97 29.45 20.69 -42.47
C GLU A 97 28.82 20.55 -43.88
N ILE A 98 27.64 19.93 -44.00
CA ILE A 98 26.93 19.78 -45.27
C ILE A 98 25.96 20.95 -45.46
N ASP A 99 26.34 21.91 -46.30
CA ASP A 99 25.56 23.14 -46.53
C ASP A 99 24.28 22.92 -47.35
N ASN A 100 24.21 21.88 -48.17
CA ASN A 100 23.05 21.63 -49.04
C ASN A 100 21.96 20.83 -48.29
N PRO A 101 20.72 21.37 -48.14
CA PRO A 101 19.63 20.73 -47.41
C PRO A 101 19.25 19.33 -47.90
N GLN A 102 19.20 19.12 -49.22
CA GLN A 102 18.82 17.84 -49.80
C GLN A 102 19.92 16.80 -49.59
N THR A 103 21.18 17.21 -49.76
CA THR A 103 22.34 16.33 -49.53
C THR A 103 22.46 15.98 -48.04
N HIS A 104 22.17 16.93 -47.14
CA HIS A 104 22.23 16.72 -45.69
C HIS A 104 21.17 15.71 -45.20
N LEU A 105 19.90 15.87 -45.62
CA LEU A 105 18.83 14.91 -45.27
C LEU A 105 19.06 13.54 -45.89
N ASN A 106 19.55 13.47 -47.13
CA ASN A 106 19.86 12.21 -47.81
C ASN A 106 21.00 11.47 -47.07
N PHE A 107 22.03 12.17 -46.60
CA PHE A 107 23.12 11.60 -45.81
C PHE A 107 22.61 10.99 -44.49
N LEU A 108 21.82 11.74 -43.72
CA LEU A 108 21.28 11.27 -42.44
C LEU A 108 20.27 10.13 -42.60
N THR A 109 19.39 10.20 -43.61
CA THR A 109 18.41 9.14 -43.90
C THR A 109 19.10 7.86 -44.39
N SER A 110 20.18 8.00 -45.18
CA SER A 110 21.00 6.87 -45.59
C SER A 110 21.66 6.21 -44.37
N LEU A 111 22.26 7.00 -43.47
CA LEU A 111 22.84 6.50 -42.22
C LEU A 111 21.79 5.78 -41.36
N LEU A 112 20.55 6.28 -41.30
CA LEU A 112 19.45 5.67 -40.56
C LEU A 112 19.10 4.30 -41.11
N SER A 113 18.95 4.18 -42.43
CA SER A 113 18.65 2.90 -43.08
C SER A 113 19.74 1.84 -42.84
N ARG A 114 21.01 2.26 -42.79
CA ARG A 114 22.16 1.37 -42.53
C ARG A 114 22.16 0.84 -41.10
N ILE A 115 21.82 1.68 -40.12
CA ILE A 115 21.74 1.28 -38.71
C ILE A 115 20.53 0.39 -38.45
N THR A 116 19.38 0.66 -39.08
CA THR A 116 18.18 -0.17 -38.96
C THR A 116 18.37 -1.56 -39.58
N ALA A 117 19.22 -1.69 -40.61
CA ALA A 117 19.55 -2.96 -41.25
C ALA A 117 20.68 -3.76 -40.55
N ALA A 118 21.38 -3.17 -39.57
CA ALA A 118 22.51 -3.81 -38.91
C ALA A 118 22.06 -4.93 -37.94
N PRO A 119 22.82 -6.04 -37.80
CA PRO A 119 22.47 -7.16 -36.92
C PRO A 119 22.46 -6.81 -35.42
N SER A 120 23.26 -5.80 -35.03
CA SER A 120 23.34 -5.26 -33.66
C SER A 120 22.48 -4.00 -33.57
N LYS A 121 21.16 -4.16 -33.41
CA LYS A 121 20.24 -3.02 -33.21
C LYS A 121 20.60 -2.27 -31.93
N SER A 122 21.19 -1.08 -32.05
CA SER A 122 21.35 -0.14 -30.94
C SER A 122 20.21 0.87 -31.03
N GLU A 123 19.26 0.75 -30.11
CA GLU A 123 18.05 1.58 -30.08
C GLU A 123 18.39 3.04 -29.74
N GLU A 124 19.39 3.28 -28.89
CA GLU A 124 19.91 4.63 -28.59
C GLU A 124 20.48 5.34 -29.82
N ALA A 125 21.28 4.63 -30.64
CA ALA A 125 21.82 5.16 -31.88
C ALA A 125 20.70 5.52 -32.88
N HIS A 126 19.61 4.74 -32.87
CA HIS A 126 18.42 5.02 -33.66
C HIS A 126 17.69 6.28 -33.19
N VAL A 127 17.50 6.45 -31.88
CA VAL A 127 16.87 7.65 -31.29
C VAL A 127 17.69 8.91 -31.55
N LEU A 128 19.01 8.87 -31.34
CA LEU A 128 19.91 10.01 -31.57
C LEU A 128 19.84 10.49 -33.03
N LEU A 129 19.79 9.55 -33.98
CA LEU A 129 19.74 9.87 -35.39
C LEU A 129 18.35 10.38 -35.81
N LEU A 130 17.26 9.79 -35.30
CA LEU A 130 15.90 10.30 -35.52
C LEU A 130 15.74 11.72 -34.98
N ALA A 131 16.25 12.00 -33.77
CA ALA A 131 16.24 13.35 -33.19
C ALA A 131 17.04 14.35 -34.06
N THR A 132 18.18 13.93 -34.61
CA THR A 132 19.00 14.76 -35.52
C THR A 132 18.29 15.02 -36.85
N ILE A 133 17.64 14.01 -37.43
CA ILE A 133 16.84 14.15 -38.66
C ILE A 133 15.67 15.08 -38.42
N ALA A 134 14.94 14.90 -37.31
CA ALA A 134 13.83 15.75 -36.92
C ALA A 134 14.27 17.23 -36.78
N ARG A 135 15.46 17.47 -36.23
CA ARG A 135 16.06 18.80 -36.11
C ARG A 135 16.45 19.39 -37.46
N ALA A 136 17.03 18.60 -38.36
CA ALA A 136 17.35 19.05 -39.71
C ALA A 136 16.07 19.42 -40.49
N LYS A 137 15.03 18.59 -40.43
CA LYS A 137 13.71 18.87 -41.02
C LYS A 137 13.08 20.15 -40.47
N LEU A 138 13.21 20.38 -39.16
CA LEU A 138 12.71 21.59 -38.51
C LEU A 138 13.42 22.84 -39.03
N LEU A 139 14.74 22.79 -39.20
CA LEU A 139 15.54 23.88 -39.75
C LEU A 139 15.14 24.23 -41.19
N TYR A 140 14.71 23.22 -41.96
CA TYR A 140 14.24 23.39 -43.34
C TYR A 140 12.74 23.70 -43.45
N GLY A 141 12.01 23.82 -42.33
CA GLY A 141 10.60 24.21 -42.28
C GLY A 141 9.59 23.06 -42.41
N ASP A 142 10.01 21.79 -42.36
CA ASP A 142 9.12 20.62 -42.41
C ASP A 142 8.60 20.23 -41.02
N LEU A 143 7.53 20.88 -40.58
CA LEU A 143 6.93 20.66 -39.25
C LEU A 143 6.25 19.29 -39.11
N GLU A 144 5.60 18.78 -40.16
CA GLU A 144 4.90 17.49 -40.10
C GLU A 144 5.90 16.32 -40.05
N GLY A 145 6.95 16.39 -40.86
CA GLY A 145 8.03 15.40 -40.83
C GLY A 145 8.82 15.42 -39.53
N THR A 146 9.09 16.60 -38.95
CA THR A 146 9.70 16.71 -37.62
C THR A 146 8.87 16.03 -36.54
N LYS A 147 7.54 16.26 -36.52
CA LYS A 147 6.66 15.62 -35.53
C LYS A 147 6.66 14.10 -35.67
N ALA A 148 6.53 13.59 -36.90
CA ALA A 148 6.49 12.15 -37.14
C ALA A 148 7.77 11.43 -36.69
N ASP A 149 8.95 12.03 -36.91
CA ASP A 149 10.22 11.45 -36.47
C ASP A 149 10.46 11.62 -34.97
N MET A 150 9.98 12.72 -34.38
CA MET A 150 10.00 12.93 -32.93
C MET A 150 9.10 11.93 -32.20
N ASP A 151 7.88 11.68 -32.66
CA ASP A 151 6.96 10.70 -32.06
C ASP A 151 7.53 9.27 -32.14
N LYS A 152 8.19 8.93 -33.25
CA LYS A 152 8.94 7.66 -33.38
C LYS A 152 10.11 7.60 -32.41
N ALA A 153 10.90 8.67 -32.30
CA ALA A 153 12.01 8.73 -31.36
C ALA A 153 11.52 8.57 -29.91
N TRP A 154 10.42 9.23 -29.53
CA TRP A 154 9.80 9.07 -28.22
C TRP A 154 9.32 7.66 -27.95
N SER A 155 8.66 7.01 -28.92
CA SER A 155 8.15 5.65 -28.76
C SER A 155 9.23 4.61 -28.47
N VAL A 156 10.46 4.88 -28.92
CA VAL A 156 11.63 4.06 -28.63
C VAL A 156 12.27 4.52 -27.32
N LEU A 157 12.42 5.83 -27.10
CA LEU A 157 13.03 6.40 -25.90
C LEU A 157 12.27 6.05 -24.61
N ASP A 158 10.93 6.04 -24.63
CA ASP A 158 10.06 5.70 -23.50
C ASP A 158 10.19 4.24 -23.03
N ARG A 159 10.82 3.38 -23.85
CA ARG A 159 11.06 1.96 -23.56
C ARG A 159 12.47 1.68 -23.03
N LEU A 160 13.37 2.66 -23.06
CA LEU A 160 14.78 2.50 -22.71
C LEU A 160 15.03 2.94 -21.26
N GLU A 161 15.65 2.06 -20.46
CA GLU A 161 15.81 2.24 -19.01
C GLU A 161 17.05 3.09 -18.62
N ASP A 162 18.15 3.02 -19.37
CA ASP A 162 19.42 3.73 -19.10
C ASP A 162 19.98 4.36 -20.38
N VAL A 163 19.48 5.55 -20.73
CA VAL A 163 19.86 6.26 -21.97
C VAL A 163 20.96 7.27 -21.69
N ASP A 164 22.00 7.28 -22.53
CA ASP A 164 23.07 8.28 -22.47
C ASP A 164 22.50 9.71 -22.47
N ASN A 165 23.01 10.57 -21.59
CA ASN A 165 22.53 11.95 -21.43
C ASN A 165 22.59 12.75 -22.74
N GLY A 166 23.52 12.45 -23.65
CA GLY A 166 23.60 13.07 -24.96
C GLY A 166 22.43 12.72 -25.88
N VAL A 167 21.88 11.50 -25.77
CA VAL A 167 20.71 11.05 -26.54
C VAL A 167 19.44 11.70 -26.00
N ASN A 168 19.27 11.72 -24.68
CA ASN A 168 18.17 12.44 -24.02
C ASN A 168 18.21 13.94 -24.33
N ALA A 169 19.40 14.56 -24.26
CA ALA A 169 19.59 15.96 -24.61
C ALA A 169 19.23 16.24 -26.07
N ALA A 170 19.64 15.39 -27.02
CA ALA A 170 19.31 15.58 -28.44
C ALA A 170 17.80 15.54 -28.70
N TYR A 171 17.06 14.64 -28.05
CA TYR A 171 15.60 14.56 -28.15
C TYR A 171 14.92 15.79 -27.53
N TYR A 172 15.23 16.12 -26.28
CA TYR A 172 14.60 17.26 -25.61
C TYR A 172 14.94 18.60 -26.28
N GLN A 173 16.11 18.71 -26.92
CA GLN A 173 16.48 19.86 -27.73
C GLN A 173 15.54 20.04 -28.93
N VAL A 174 15.34 18.99 -29.74
CA VAL A 174 14.46 19.09 -30.92
C VAL A 174 12.99 19.28 -30.53
N ALA A 175 12.55 18.62 -29.45
CA ALA A 175 11.21 18.79 -28.92
C ALA A 175 10.96 20.23 -28.48
N GLY A 176 11.91 20.83 -27.73
CA GLY A 176 11.87 22.26 -27.40
C GLY A 176 11.80 23.12 -28.66
N ASP A 177 12.76 23.01 -29.57
CA ASP A 177 12.81 23.85 -30.77
C ASP A 177 11.54 23.73 -31.65
N TYR A 178 10.92 22.54 -31.71
CA TYR A 178 9.65 22.31 -32.41
C TYR A 178 8.47 23.05 -31.76
N TYR A 179 8.31 22.96 -30.44
CA TYR A 179 7.25 23.69 -29.74
C TYR A 179 7.47 25.20 -29.76
N LYS A 180 8.73 25.65 -29.79
CA LYS A 180 9.08 27.06 -30.04
C LYS A 180 8.59 27.52 -31.42
N ALA A 181 8.85 26.74 -32.47
CA ALA A 181 8.42 27.05 -33.83
C ALA A 181 6.89 27.10 -33.97
N LYS A 182 6.16 26.29 -33.19
CA LYS A 182 4.69 26.31 -33.13
C LYS A 182 4.08 27.44 -32.27
N GLY A 183 4.89 28.11 -31.45
CA GLY A 183 4.39 29.08 -30.47
C GLY A 183 3.67 28.44 -29.27
N GLU A 184 3.96 27.17 -28.96
CA GLU A 184 3.40 26.45 -27.81
C GLU A 184 4.31 26.60 -26.58
N TYR A 185 4.02 27.59 -25.74
CA TYR A 185 4.92 28.01 -24.64
C TYR A 185 5.04 27.00 -23.49
N ALA A 186 3.94 26.33 -23.10
CA ALA A 186 3.97 25.41 -21.95
C ALA A 186 4.73 24.10 -22.22
N PRO A 187 4.54 23.43 -23.38
CA PRO A 187 5.39 22.31 -23.78
C PRO A 187 6.86 22.70 -23.98
N TYR A 188 7.13 23.87 -24.58
CA TYR A 188 8.49 24.39 -24.73
C TYR A 188 9.22 24.51 -23.38
N TYR A 189 8.57 25.10 -22.39
CA TYR A 189 9.15 25.28 -21.04
C TYR A 189 9.54 23.94 -20.41
N ARG A 190 8.65 22.94 -20.46
CA ARG A 190 8.90 21.60 -19.88
C ARG A 190 10.06 20.89 -20.56
N HIS A 191 10.04 20.81 -21.89
CA HIS A 191 11.10 20.12 -22.64
C HIS A 191 12.44 20.85 -22.57
N SER A 192 12.44 22.18 -22.46
CA SER A 192 13.66 22.97 -22.30
C SER A 192 14.31 22.81 -20.93
N LEU A 193 13.53 22.64 -19.85
CA LEU A 193 14.09 22.32 -18.52
C LEU A 193 14.65 20.89 -18.48
N LEU A 194 13.97 19.93 -19.09
CA LEU A 194 14.49 18.55 -19.22
C LEU A 194 15.78 18.51 -20.05
N TYR A 195 15.88 19.31 -21.11
CA TYR A 195 17.13 19.49 -21.85
C TYR A 195 18.26 20.01 -20.95
N LEU A 196 18.01 21.05 -20.16
CA LEU A 196 19.02 21.60 -19.24
C LEU A 196 19.44 20.60 -18.16
N ALA A 197 18.52 19.74 -17.69
CA ALA A 197 18.84 18.66 -16.75
C ALA A 197 19.77 17.59 -17.36
N CYS A 198 19.70 17.37 -18.68
CA CYS A 198 20.59 16.47 -19.40
C CYS A 198 21.96 17.10 -19.76
N VAL A 199 22.15 18.41 -19.53
CA VAL A 199 23.39 19.14 -19.81
C VAL A 199 24.04 19.59 -18.49
N PRO A 200 24.92 18.77 -17.88
CA PRO A 200 25.42 19.00 -16.53
C PRO A 200 26.34 20.22 -16.40
N ASN A 201 27.04 20.65 -17.47
CA ASN A 201 27.99 21.78 -17.43
C ASN A 201 27.62 22.88 -18.43
N LEU A 202 26.91 23.91 -17.96
CA LEU A 202 26.45 25.03 -18.80
C LEU A 202 27.58 25.86 -19.43
N GLU A 203 28.76 25.92 -18.80
CA GLU A 203 29.88 26.76 -19.27
C GLU A 203 30.70 26.10 -20.39
N THR A 204 30.77 24.76 -20.43
CA THR A 204 31.54 24.01 -21.42
C THR A 204 30.70 23.59 -22.62
N ASP A 205 29.41 23.32 -22.40
CA ASP A 205 28.56 22.64 -23.38
C ASP A 205 27.68 23.60 -24.20
N LEU A 206 27.56 24.87 -23.78
CA LEU A 206 26.76 25.91 -24.44
C LEU A 206 27.56 27.20 -24.64
N THR A 207 27.42 27.81 -25.81
CA THR A 207 28.04 29.12 -26.08
C THR A 207 27.39 30.23 -25.25
N SER A 208 28.08 31.36 -25.07
CA SER A 208 27.51 32.53 -24.36
C SER A 208 26.25 33.08 -25.03
N GLU A 209 26.18 33.01 -26.36
CA GLU A 209 25.01 33.45 -27.13
C GLU A 209 23.83 32.48 -26.97
N ASP A 210 24.08 31.17 -27.02
CA ASP A 210 23.03 30.15 -26.83
C ASP A 210 22.44 30.20 -25.42
N ARG A 211 23.27 30.43 -24.40
CA ARG A 211 22.82 30.58 -23.01
C ARG A 211 21.89 31.78 -22.86
N LEU A 212 22.26 32.91 -23.46
CA LEU A 212 21.44 34.13 -23.44
C LEU A 212 20.09 33.92 -24.13
N ALA A 213 20.09 33.34 -25.34
CA ALA A 213 18.88 33.08 -26.10
C ALA A 213 17.94 32.11 -25.36
N ARG A 214 18.47 31.01 -24.81
CA ARG A 214 17.66 30.04 -24.05
C ARG A 214 17.12 30.62 -22.76
N ALA A 215 17.90 31.41 -22.02
CA ALA A 215 17.43 32.09 -20.81
C ALA A 215 16.28 33.06 -21.13
N HIS A 216 16.40 33.81 -22.22
CA HIS A 216 15.36 34.68 -22.72
C HIS A 216 14.07 33.91 -23.06
N ASP A 217 14.17 32.89 -23.91
CA ASP A 217 13.00 32.14 -24.39
C ASP A 217 12.29 31.35 -23.29
N LEU A 218 13.06 30.80 -22.33
CA LEU A 218 12.51 30.14 -21.14
C LEU A 218 11.73 31.14 -20.28
N ALA A 219 12.26 32.35 -20.09
CA ALA A 219 11.58 33.39 -19.33
C ALA A 219 10.27 33.83 -20.02
N ILE A 220 10.30 34.07 -21.33
CA ILE A 220 9.10 34.41 -22.11
C ILE A 220 8.06 33.28 -22.02
N SER A 221 8.49 32.03 -22.16
CA SER A 221 7.58 30.88 -22.13
C SER A 221 7.00 30.62 -20.74
N ALA A 222 7.76 30.92 -19.68
CA ALA A 222 7.26 30.90 -18.31
C ALA A 222 6.10 31.90 -18.13
N PHE A 223 6.20 33.09 -18.73
CA PHE A 223 5.13 34.09 -18.67
C PHE A 223 3.90 33.67 -19.48
N LEU A 224 4.09 33.23 -20.71
CA LEU A 224 3.00 32.98 -21.66
C LEU A 224 2.40 31.57 -21.57
N GLY A 225 3.00 30.65 -20.80
CA GLY A 225 2.44 29.33 -20.54
C GLY A 225 1.15 29.41 -19.70
N ASP A 226 0.05 28.91 -20.25
CA ASP A 226 -1.29 28.87 -19.63
C ASP A 226 -1.42 27.92 -18.44
N THR A 227 -0.54 26.92 -18.34
CA THR A 227 -0.52 25.91 -17.27
C THR A 227 0.66 26.06 -16.30
N ILE A 228 1.46 27.12 -16.43
CA ILE A 228 2.70 27.31 -15.65
C ILE A 228 2.52 28.45 -14.64
N TYR A 229 2.41 28.08 -13.36
CA TYR A 229 2.24 29.02 -12.24
C TYR A 229 3.30 28.86 -11.13
N ASN A 230 4.20 27.86 -11.26
CA ASN A 230 5.33 27.68 -10.37
C ASN A 230 6.63 27.86 -11.17
N PHE A 231 7.44 28.84 -10.76
CA PHE A 231 8.70 29.18 -11.43
C PHE A 231 9.93 28.72 -10.64
N GLY A 232 9.73 28.01 -9.54
CA GLY A 232 10.80 27.68 -8.59
C GLY A 232 12.00 26.98 -9.21
N GLU A 233 11.76 26.00 -10.08
CA GLU A 233 12.84 25.27 -10.77
C GLU A 233 13.67 26.18 -11.68
N LEU A 234 13.01 27.07 -12.45
CA LEU A 234 13.71 28.02 -13.32
C LEU A 234 14.44 29.11 -12.53
N LEU A 235 13.84 29.62 -11.44
CA LEU A 235 14.42 30.67 -10.59
C LEU A 235 15.67 30.20 -9.85
N MET A 236 15.76 28.92 -9.52
CA MET A 236 16.92 28.31 -8.88
C MET A 236 18.00 27.88 -9.87
N HIS A 237 17.71 27.88 -11.18
CA HIS A 237 18.63 27.39 -12.19
C HIS A 237 19.63 28.48 -12.63
N PRO A 238 20.95 28.19 -12.70
CA PRO A 238 21.99 29.16 -13.06
C PRO A 238 21.85 29.79 -14.47
N ILE A 239 21.00 29.21 -15.34
CA ILE A 239 20.77 29.73 -16.70
C ILE A 239 20.28 31.18 -16.70
N LEU A 240 19.52 31.60 -15.68
CA LEU A 240 19.00 32.96 -15.56
C LEU A 240 20.08 34.00 -15.26
N ASP A 241 21.23 33.60 -14.71
CA ASP A 241 22.35 34.51 -14.47
C ASP A 241 22.98 35.00 -15.78
N SER A 242 22.73 34.29 -16.89
CA SER A 242 23.11 34.71 -18.24
C SER A 242 22.39 35.97 -18.71
N LEU A 243 21.27 36.35 -18.05
CA LEU A 243 20.54 37.61 -18.33
C LEU A 243 21.15 38.81 -17.59
N ASP A 244 22.01 38.60 -16.58
CA ASP A 244 22.57 39.69 -15.79
C ASP A 244 23.50 40.55 -16.63
N LYS A 245 23.43 41.88 -16.46
CA LYS A 245 24.22 42.86 -17.24
C LYS A 245 23.89 42.87 -18.75
N THR A 246 22.75 42.33 -19.15
CA THR A 246 22.22 42.38 -20.53
C THR A 246 21.00 43.31 -20.63
N PRO A 247 20.59 43.73 -21.84
CA PRO A 247 19.36 44.51 -22.04
C PRO A 247 18.08 43.81 -21.54
N HIS A 248 18.12 42.49 -21.34
CA HIS A 248 17.00 41.66 -20.90
C HIS A 248 17.00 41.37 -19.39
N GLU A 249 17.89 41.99 -18.59
CA GLU A 249 17.94 41.79 -17.12
C GLU A 249 16.60 42.07 -16.43
N TRP A 250 15.80 43.01 -16.97
CA TRP A 250 14.48 43.33 -16.44
C TRP A 250 13.49 42.16 -16.53
N ILE A 251 13.68 41.22 -17.47
CA ILE A 251 12.87 40.01 -17.64
C ILE A 251 13.10 39.05 -16.46
N LYS A 252 14.36 38.92 -15.99
CA LYS A 252 14.68 38.18 -14.75
C LYS A 252 13.97 38.80 -13.55
N LYS A 253 14.02 40.13 -13.40
CA LYS A 253 13.31 40.86 -12.33
C LYS A 253 11.78 40.66 -12.41
N LEU A 254 11.24 40.58 -13.62
CA LEU A 254 9.82 40.29 -13.85
C LEU A 254 9.45 38.87 -13.38
N LEU A 255 10.27 37.84 -13.63
CA LEU A 255 10.02 36.48 -13.14
C LEU A 255 9.94 36.41 -11.61
N PHE A 256 10.88 37.07 -10.91
CA PHE A 256 10.83 37.19 -9.45
C PHE A 256 9.58 37.93 -8.97
N THR A 257 9.19 39.00 -9.67
CA THR A 257 7.96 39.77 -9.36
C THR A 257 6.70 38.91 -9.48
N PHE A 258 6.61 38.09 -10.52
CA PHE A 258 5.52 37.12 -10.67
C PHE A 258 5.56 36.09 -9.53
N ASN A 259 6.74 35.57 -9.18
CA ASN A 259 6.85 34.61 -8.10
C ASN A 259 6.40 35.19 -6.75
N GLU A 260 6.76 36.44 -6.45
CA GLU A 260 6.33 37.18 -5.26
C GLU A 260 4.84 37.56 -5.25
N GLY A 261 4.15 37.49 -6.39
CA GLY A 261 2.76 37.94 -6.52
C GLY A 261 2.60 39.46 -6.32
N ASN A 262 3.64 40.27 -6.56
CA ASN A 262 3.63 41.71 -6.28
C ASN A 262 3.16 42.53 -7.49
N ILE A 263 1.86 42.90 -7.48
CA ILE A 263 1.22 43.65 -8.56
C ILE A 263 1.81 45.06 -8.72
N GLY A 264 2.21 45.73 -7.63
CA GLY A 264 2.79 47.08 -7.70
C GLY A 264 4.15 47.11 -8.41
N LYS A 265 5.00 46.11 -8.16
CA LYS A 265 6.27 45.93 -8.90
C LYS A 265 6.03 45.58 -10.37
N PHE A 266 4.98 44.80 -10.67
CA PHE A 266 4.59 44.46 -12.05
C PHE A 266 4.16 45.72 -12.83
N GLU A 267 3.34 46.58 -12.24
CA GLU A 267 2.92 47.86 -12.84
C GLU A 267 4.09 48.81 -13.08
N ALA A 268 5.08 48.84 -12.17
CA ALA A 268 6.30 49.64 -12.34
C ALA A 268 7.19 49.15 -13.50
N LEU A 269 7.11 47.87 -13.87
CA LEU A 269 7.85 47.27 -14.99
C LEU A 269 7.07 47.33 -16.31
N ALA A 270 5.76 47.58 -16.28
CA ALA A 270 4.91 47.68 -17.47
C ALA A 270 5.41 48.67 -18.55
N PRO A 271 6.02 49.84 -18.23
CA PRO A 271 6.59 50.75 -19.24
C PRO A 271 7.72 50.15 -20.07
N LEU A 272 8.31 49.01 -19.67
CA LEU A 272 9.36 48.31 -20.40
C LEU A 272 8.81 47.28 -21.40
N PHE A 273 7.53 46.94 -21.35
CA PHE A 273 6.91 45.92 -22.21
C PHE A 273 6.94 46.26 -23.70
N PRO A 274 6.91 47.53 -24.15
CA PRO A 274 7.12 47.87 -25.55
C PRO A 274 8.49 47.45 -26.12
N LYS A 275 9.47 47.15 -25.26
CA LYS A 275 10.77 46.59 -25.68
C LYS A 275 10.67 45.12 -26.12
N GLU A 276 9.62 44.41 -25.71
CA GLU A 276 9.32 43.02 -26.09
C GLU A 276 7.88 42.92 -26.63
N PRO A 277 7.68 43.04 -27.95
CA PRO A 277 6.36 43.12 -28.57
C PRO A 277 5.40 41.96 -28.20
N ILE A 278 5.95 40.75 -27.97
CA ILE A 278 5.18 39.55 -27.62
C ILE A 278 4.55 39.67 -26.21
N LEU A 279 5.23 40.31 -25.26
CA LEU A 279 4.69 40.56 -23.92
C LEU A 279 3.64 41.67 -23.96
N GLN A 280 3.87 42.69 -24.79
CA GLN A 280 2.92 43.79 -24.98
C GLN A 280 1.59 43.31 -25.57
N SER A 281 1.62 42.45 -26.60
CA SER A 281 0.40 41.90 -27.21
C SER A 281 -0.41 41.01 -26.26
N ASN A 282 0.24 40.45 -25.24
CA ASN A 282 -0.37 39.54 -24.26
C ASN A 282 -0.56 40.18 -22.87
N TYR A 283 -0.54 41.52 -22.77
CA TYR A 283 -0.60 42.24 -21.50
C TYR A 283 -1.79 41.84 -20.62
N ALA A 284 -2.99 41.70 -21.21
CA ALA A 284 -4.20 41.31 -20.47
C ALA A 284 -4.07 39.93 -19.81
N PHE A 285 -3.46 38.97 -20.53
CA PHE A 285 -3.20 37.63 -20.01
C PHE A 285 -2.17 37.65 -18.87
N LEU A 286 -1.08 38.42 -19.03
CA LEU A 286 -0.06 38.60 -18.00
C LEU A 286 -0.64 39.23 -16.72
N ARG A 287 -1.52 40.22 -16.88
CA ARG A 287 -2.21 40.88 -15.76
C ARG A 287 -3.13 39.89 -15.02
N GLN A 288 -3.88 39.07 -15.75
CA GLN A 288 -4.70 38.04 -15.12
C GLN A 288 -3.85 37.00 -14.37
N LYS A 289 -2.69 36.64 -14.93
CA LYS A 289 -1.76 35.67 -14.35
C LYS A 289 -1.13 36.17 -13.05
N ILE A 290 -0.69 37.44 -12.99
CA ILE A 290 -0.16 38.02 -11.74
C ILE A 290 -1.24 38.12 -10.65
N CYS A 291 -2.50 38.40 -10.99
CA CYS A 291 -3.61 38.40 -10.02
C CYS A 291 -3.84 37.01 -9.40
N LEU A 292 -3.79 35.94 -10.20
CA LEU A 292 -3.87 34.56 -9.69
C LEU A 292 -2.69 34.24 -8.75
N MET A 293 -1.49 34.73 -9.08
CA MET A 293 -0.30 34.52 -8.24
C MET A 293 -0.35 35.34 -6.95
N ALA A 294 -0.89 36.56 -6.99
CA ALA A 294 -1.15 37.38 -5.81
C ALA A 294 -2.18 36.73 -4.87
N LEU A 295 -3.24 36.13 -5.43
CA LEU A 295 -4.23 35.36 -4.65
C LEU A 295 -3.58 34.17 -3.94
N ILE A 296 -2.77 33.39 -4.66
CA ILE A 296 -2.03 32.24 -4.08
C ILE A 296 -1.11 32.71 -2.95
N GLU A 297 -0.38 33.80 -3.15
CA GLU A 297 0.54 34.35 -2.14
C GLU A 297 -0.22 34.86 -0.90
N SER A 298 -1.37 35.51 -1.08
CA SER A 298 -2.19 35.94 0.05
C SER A 298 -2.68 34.75 0.89
N VAL A 299 -3.15 33.69 0.23
CA VAL A 299 -3.57 32.46 0.90
C VAL A 299 -2.39 31.79 1.62
N PHE A 300 -1.20 31.86 1.04
CA PHE A 300 0.01 31.27 1.61
C PHE A 300 0.50 32.02 2.85
N LYS A 301 0.41 33.35 2.89
CA LYS A 301 0.75 34.18 4.06
C LYS A 301 -0.17 33.97 5.25
N ARG A 302 -1.37 33.46 5.01
CA ARG A 302 -2.36 33.19 6.07
C ARG A 302 -2.10 31.83 6.70
N ALA A 303 -2.26 31.78 8.02
CA ALA A 303 -2.10 30.56 8.79
C ALA A 303 -3.13 29.50 8.32
N ALA A 304 -2.75 28.22 8.32
CA ALA A 304 -3.55 27.13 7.73
C ALA A 304 -4.94 26.95 8.37
N ASN A 305 -5.13 27.49 9.56
CA ASN A 305 -6.36 27.49 10.35
C ASN A 305 -7.32 28.66 10.04
N ASP A 306 -6.91 29.67 9.27
CA ASP A 306 -7.75 30.81 8.88
C ASP A 306 -7.53 31.21 7.40
N ARG A 307 -8.00 30.36 6.49
CA ARG A 307 -7.94 30.57 5.03
C ARG A 307 -9.31 30.91 4.41
N THR A 308 -10.19 31.50 5.21
CA THR A 308 -11.46 32.04 4.72
C THR A 308 -11.27 33.52 4.42
N MET A 309 -11.50 33.91 3.17
CA MET A 309 -11.29 35.29 2.71
C MET A 309 -12.59 35.85 2.15
N SER A 310 -12.93 37.07 2.55
CA SER A 310 -14.04 37.80 1.91
C SER A 310 -13.65 38.25 0.50
N PHE A 311 -14.63 38.42 -0.39
CA PHE A 311 -14.37 38.94 -1.73
C PHE A 311 -13.79 40.35 -1.68
N GLN A 312 -14.17 41.15 -0.67
CA GLN A 312 -13.58 42.47 -0.43
C GLN A 312 -12.07 42.39 -0.16
N THR A 313 -11.66 41.46 0.70
CA THR A 313 -10.23 41.24 1.01
C THR A 313 -9.46 40.76 -0.22
N ILE A 314 -10.05 39.85 -1.01
CA ILE A 314 -9.44 39.38 -2.25
C ILE A 314 -9.36 40.52 -3.28
N ALA A 315 -10.37 41.37 -3.40
CA ALA A 315 -10.38 42.53 -4.30
C ALA A 315 -9.24 43.50 -3.95
N GLU A 316 -9.06 43.82 -2.67
CA GLU A 316 -8.03 44.74 -2.18
C GLU A 316 -6.60 44.20 -2.42
N GLU A 317 -6.37 42.91 -2.14
CA GLU A 317 -5.06 42.29 -2.29
C GLU A 317 -4.69 41.98 -3.75
N THR A 318 -5.68 41.66 -4.59
CA THR A 318 -5.47 41.41 -6.03
C THR A 318 -5.65 42.65 -6.90
N ARG A 319 -6.02 43.80 -6.31
CA ARG A 319 -6.32 45.07 -6.99
C ARG A 319 -7.32 44.92 -8.15
N LEU A 320 -8.31 44.05 -7.97
CA LEU A 320 -9.40 43.84 -8.93
C LEU A 320 -10.70 44.45 -8.41
N PRO A 321 -11.61 44.89 -9.30
CA PRO A 321 -12.94 45.29 -8.90
C PRO A 321 -13.73 44.07 -8.37
N LEU A 322 -14.70 44.32 -7.47
CA LEU A 322 -15.34 43.28 -6.66
C LEU A 322 -16.13 42.24 -7.49
N ASP A 323 -16.65 42.64 -8.65
CA ASP A 323 -17.38 41.81 -9.62
C ASP A 323 -16.47 40.83 -10.39
N GLU A 324 -15.17 41.09 -10.45
CA GLU A 324 -14.20 40.21 -11.12
C GLU A 324 -13.55 39.17 -10.18
N VAL A 325 -13.74 39.32 -8.85
CA VAL A 325 -13.14 38.43 -7.84
C VAL A 325 -13.66 37.01 -7.96
N GLU A 326 -14.96 36.84 -8.17
CA GLU A 326 -15.60 35.54 -8.32
C GLU A 326 -14.96 34.74 -9.48
N HIS A 327 -14.83 35.39 -10.63
CA HIS A 327 -14.23 34.82 -11.83
C HIS A 327 -12.76 34.43 -11.61
N LEU A 328 -12.01 35.22 -10.83
CA LEU A 328 -10.62 34.91 -10.47
C LEU A 328 -10.53 33.65 -9.61
N VAL A 329 -11.35 33.53 -8.56
CA VAL A 329 -11.35 32.39 -7.64
C VAL A 329 -11.81 31.11 -8.34
N MET A 330 -12.86 31.19 -9.17
CA MET A 330 -13.32 30.07 -10.00
C MET A 330 -12.22 29.60 -10.96
N LYS A 331 -11.50 30.54 -11.58
CA LYS A 331 -10.39 30.21 -12.47
C LYS A 331 -9.23 29.55 -11.72
N ALA A 332 -8.91 30.01 -10.51
CA ALA A 332 -7.89 29.39 -9.65
C ALA A 332 -8.27 27.95 -9.23
N LEU A 333 -9.56 27.70 -8.94
CA LEU A 333 -10.09 26.35 -8.68
C LEU A 333 -10.03 25.46 -9.92
N SER A 334 -10.45 25.97 -11.09
CA SER A 334 -10.42 25.25 -12.37
C SER A 334 -9.00 24.86 -12.79
N LEU A 335 -8.03 25.73 -12.54
CA LEU A 335 -6.61 25.48 -12.81
C LEU A 335 -5.93 24.64 -11.72
N LYS A 336 -6.69 24.20 -10.70
CA LYS A 336 -6.21 23.40 -9.56
C LYS A 336 -5.09 24.07 -8.75
N LEU A 337 -5.02 25.40 -8.78
CA LEU A 337 -4.04 26.19 -8.03
C LEU A 337 -4.43 26.28 -6.55
N ILE A 338 -5.73 26.24 -6.27
CA ILE A 338 -6.33 26.19 -4.94
C ILE A 338 -7.42 25.11 -4.93
N ARG A 339 -7.74 24.57 -3.74
CA ARG A 339 -8.96 23.78 -3.48
C ARG A 339 -9.73 24.45 -2.37
N GLY A 340 -11.05 24.41 -2.46
CA GLY A 340 -11.90 25.13 -1.53
C GLY A 340 -13.36 25.15 -1.96
N SER A 341 -14.18 25.80 -1.15
CA SER A 341 -15.58 26.12 -1.44
C SER A 341 -15.72 27.63 -1.63
N LEU A 342 -16.62 28.00 -2.53
CA LEU A 342 -17.00 29.38 -2.78
C LEU A 342 -18.43 29.57 -2.29
N ASP A 343 -18.62 30.48 -1.34
CA ASP A 343 -19.95 30.93 -0.94
C ASP A 343 -20.24 32.26 -1.63
N GLN A 344 -21.04 32.18 -2.69
CA GLN A 344 -21.41 33.34 -3.51
C GLN A 344 -22.39 34.28 -2.79
N VAL A 345 -23.25 33.73 -1.90
CA VAL A 345 -24.26 34.52 -1.19
C VAL A 345 -23.61 35.36 -0.08
N ASP A 346 -22.69 34.75 0.66
CA ASP A 346 -21.94 35.43 1.73
C ASP A 346 -20.67 36.14 1.25
N GLN A 347 -20.38 36.10 -0.06
CA GLN A 347 -19.17 36.66 -0.70
C GLN A 347 -17.86 36.23 0.00
N LYS A 348 -17.71 34.93 0.26
CA LYS A 348 -16.53 34.34 0.92
C LYS A 348 -15.98 33.18 0.13
N ALA A 349 -14.64 33.11 0.05
CA ALA A 349 -13.92 31.97 -0.48
C ALA A 349 -13.20 31.25 0.67
N GLN A 350 -13.54 29.98 0.90
CA GLN A 350 -12.87 29.14 1.87
C GLN A 350 -11.86 28.24 1.16
N ILE A 351 -10.57 28.45 1.41
CA ILE A 351 -9.49 27.77 0.68
C ILE A 351 -8.83 26.72 1.58
N THR A 352 -9.08 25.44 1.31
CA THR A 352 -8.60 24.30 2.11
C THR A 352 -7.19 23.86 1.73
N TRP A 353 -6.78 24.10 0.49
CA TRP A 353 -5.46 23.73 -0.01
C TRP A 353 -4.98 24.72 -1.07
N VAL A 354 -3.67 24.93 -1.12
CA VAL A 354 -3.00 25.77 -2.12
C VAL A 354 -1.80 25.01 -2.65
N GLN A 355 -1.52 25.15 -3.95
CA GLN A 355 -0.38 24.48 -4.57
C GLN A 355 0.94 24.90 -3.89
N PRO A 356 1.77 23.94 -3.44
CA PRO A 356 3.07 24.23 -2.84
C PRO A 356 4.00 24.98 -3.80
N ARG A 357 4.80 25.91 -3.26
CA ARG A 357 5.76 26.72 -4.03
C ARG A 357 7.17 26.56 -3.45
N VAL A 358 8.17 26.82 -4.28
CA VAL A 358 9.56 26.93 -3.82
C VAL A 358 9.71 28.21 -3.02
N LEU A 359 10.10 28.07 -1.75
CA LEU A 359 10.22 29.16 -0.80
C LEU A 359 11.55 29.89 -0.97
N SER A 360 11.54 31.22 -0.92
CA SER A 360 12.76 32.01 -0.90
C SER A 360 13.49 31.89 0.45
N ARG A 361 14.81 32.15 0.49
CA ARG A 361 15.58 32.18 1.76
C ARG A 361 15.00 33.14 2.80
N GLU A 362 14.38 34.22 2.35
CA GLU A 362 13.74 35.22 3.21
C GLU A 362 12.42 34.69 3.81
N GLN A 363 11.65 33.93 3.03
CA GLN A 363 10.44 33.22 3.50
C GLN A 363 10.79 32.06 4.45
N ILE A 364 11.87 31.32 4.18
CA ILE A 364 12.42 30.31 5.09
C ILE A 364 12.93 30.97 6.38
N GLY A 365 13.58 32.14 6.27
CA GLY A 365 13.99 32.96 7.40
C GLY A 365 12.79 33.37 8.26
N THR A 366 11.70 33.82 7.63
CA THR A 366 10.45 34.19 8.32
C THR A 366 9.82 32.98 9.02
N LEU A 367 9.81 31.80 8.38
CA LEU A 367 9.40 30.53 8.99
C LEU A 367 10.30 30.15 10.16
N ALA A 368 11.61 30.34 10.04
CA ALA A 368 12.58 30.09 11.11
C ALA A 368 12.43 31.07 12.28
N THR A 369 12.12 32.35 12.02
CA THR A 369 11.78 33.34 13.05
C THR A 369 10.46 32.96 13.74
N THR A 370 9.46 32.53 12.97
CA THR A 370 8.18 32.06 13.51
C THR A 370 8.36 30.80 14.37
N LEU A 371 9.24 29.88 13.97
CA LEU A 371 9.64 28.72 14.76
C LEU A 371 10.44 29.13 16.01
N GLY A 372 11.35 30.09 15.88
CA GLY A 372 12.14 30.63 16.98
C GLY A 372 11.26 31.31 18.04
N ASP A 373 10.27 32.09 17.62
CA ASP A 373 9.27 32.73 18.48
C ASP A 373 8.38 31.67 19.15
N TRP A 374 8.09 30.57 18.46
CA TRP A 374 7.36 29.43 19.02
C TRP A 374 8.18 28.66 20.07
N VAL A 375 9.47 28.43 19.80
CA VAL A 375 10.41 27.80 20.75
C VAL A 375 10.66 28.69 21.97
N ALA A 376 10.77 30.01 21.78
CA ALA A 376 10.90 30.96 22.87
C ALA A 376 9.64 30.99 23.76
N LYS A 377 8.45 30.88 23.16
CA LYS A 377 7.18 30.75 23.90
C LYS A 377 7.11 29.43 24.69
N LEU A 378 7.65 28.34 24.18
CA LEU A 378 7.72 27.05 24.87
C LEU A 378 8.71 27.05 26.05
N GLN A 379 9.83 27.76 25.94
CA GLN A 379 10.80 27.89 27.04
C GLN A 379 10.25 28.71 28.21
N VAL A 380 9.48 29.77 27.95
CA VAL A 380 8.83 30.57 29.00
C VAL A 380 7.75 29.78 29.75
N LEU A 381 7.13 28.77 29.12
CA LEU A 381 6.15 27.87 29.73
C LEU A 381 6.75 26.77 30.62
N GLY A 382 8.06 26.47 30.46
CA GLY A 382 8.74 25.39 31.20
C GLY A 382 9.20 25.75 32.62
N ASP A 383 9.52 27.02 32.89
CA ASP A 383 10.19 27.45 34.12
C ASP A 383 9.26 28.07 35.20
N GLY A 384 7.94 28.05 34.98
CA GLY A 384 6.96 28.92 35.66
C GLY A 384 5.90 28.29 36.60
N ILE A 385 6.23 27.23 37.35
CA ILE A 385 5.60 26.83 38.65
C ILE A 385 4.06 26.44 38.65
N PRO A 386 3.41 26.10 39.79
CA PRO A 386 2.96 24.76 40.25
C PRO A 386 1.42 24.55 40.32
N ARG A 387 1.02 23.35 40.80
CA ARG A 387 -0.34 22.96 41.25
C ARG A 387 -1.11 24.09 41.98
N VAL A 388 -2.25 24.52 41.44
CA VAL A 388 -3.60 24.59 42.05
C VAL A 388 -4.50 25.58 41.26
N THR A 389 -5.76 25.17 41.10
CA THR A 389 -6.97 25.89 40.66
C THR A 389 -7.21 26.17 39.18
N ALA A 390 -8.31 25.55 38.73
CA ALA A 390 -9.13 25.90 37.59
C ALA A 390 -9.53 27.38 37.56
N THR A 391 -10.06 27.77 36.39
CA THR A 391 -10.67 29.06 36.05
C THR A 391 -9.66 30.06 35.46
N PHE A 392 -9.37 29.96 34.15
CA PHE A 392 -9.36 31.12 33.21
C PHE A 392 -8.78 30.83 31.81
N PHE A 393 -8.13 29.68 31.55
CA PHE A 393 -7.53 29.41 30.23
C PHE A 393 -8.44 28.63 29.29
N PHE A 394 -9.53 29.28 28.85
CA PHE A 394 -10.21 28.98 27.60
C PHE A 394 -9.79 30.04 26.60
N LEU A 395 -9.05 29.64 25.56
CA LEU A 395 -9.24 29.99 24.13
C LEU A 395 -7.92 30.01 23.35
N SER A 396 -7.90 29.15 22.31
CA SER A 396 -7.12 29.26 21.08
C SER A 396 -5.65 28.79 21.09
N THR A 397 -5.46 27.47 21.14
CA THR A 397 -4.33 26.77 20.50
C THR A 397 -4.86 26.00 19.28
N SER A 398 -4.33 26.25 18.07
CA SER A 398 -4.66 25.45 16.89
C SER A 398 -3.91 24.12 16.94
N MET A 399 -4.63 23.06 17.32
CA MET A 399 -4.17 21.67 17.27
C MET A 399 -4.00 21.21 15.81
N ALA A 400 -3.05 20.29 15.57
CA ALA A 400 -3.03 19.50 14.34
C ALA A 400 -4.43 18.87 14.10
N PRO A 401 -4.87 18.66 12.84
CA PRO A 401 -6.16 18.05 12.59
C PRO A 401 -6.21 16.66 13.23
N LEU A 402 -7.12 16.49 14.19
CA LEU A 402 -7.38 15.20 14.82
C LEU A 402 -7.84 14.22 13.74
N SER A 403 -7.29 13.01 13.75
CA SER A 403 -7.62 11.93 12.82
C SER A 403 -7.92 10.64 13.58
N HIS A 404 -8.84 9.83 13.07
CA HIS A 404 -9.22 8.57 13.68
C HIS A 404 -9.27 7.43 12.63
N PRO A 405 -8.79 6.20 12.92
CA PRO A 405 -8.75 5.10 11.95
C PRO A 405 -10.11 4.70 11.34
N ALA A 406 -11.21 4.94 12.08
CA ALA A 406 -12.58 4.70 11.61
C ALA A 406 -13.08 5.75 10.60
N ILE A 407 -12.33 6.85 10.43
CA ILE A 407 -12.64 7.91 9.47
C ILE A 407 -11.67 7.74 8.28
N ARG A 408 -12.23 7.38 7.13
CA ARG A 408 -11.49 7.24 5.87
C ARG A 408 -12.19 8.10 4.83
N ASP A 409 -11.44 8.71 3.93
CA ASP A 409 -12.01 9.46 2.79
C ASP A 409 -13.06 10.51 3.17
N GLY A 410 -13.00 11.06 4.40
CA GLY A 410 -13.95 12.03 4.94
C GLY A 410 -15.26 11.44 5.49
N TRP A 411 -15.35 10.11 5.59
CA TRP A 411 -16.50 9.37 6.09
C TRP A 411 -16.14 8.51 7.30
N PHE A 412 -16.89 8.67 8.37
CA PHE A 412 -16.93 7.73 9.48
C PHE A 412 -17.70 6.48 9.04
N ARG A 413 -17.19 5.30 9.40
CA ARG A 413 -17.82 4.01 9.10
C ARG A 413 -17.93 3.19 10.38
N GLU A 414 -19.16 2.95 10.80
CA GLU A 414 -19.50 2.05 11.88
C GLU A 414 -19.64 0.63 11.32
N ILE A 415 -18.68 -0.22 11.66
CA ILE A 415 -18.60 -1.61 11.23
C ILE A 415 -18.40 -2.46 12.48
N SER A 416 -19.34 -3.37 12.76
CA SER A 416 -19.30 -4.25 13.94
C SER A 416 -19.62 -5.69 13.57
N SER A 417 -19.05 -6.62 14.32
CA SER A 417 -19.34 -8.05 14.23
C SER A 417 -20.75 -8.42 14.70
N GLN A 418 -21.41 -7.55 15.47
CA GLN A 418 -22.80 -7.72 15.92
C GLN A 418 -23.80 -7.60 14.76
N TRP A 419 -23.43 -6.93 13.66
CA TRP A 419 -24.26 -6.77 12.48
C TRP A 419 -23.49 -7.03 11.17
N PRO A 420 -23.11 -8.30 10.92
CA PRO A 420 -22.27 -8.65 9.78
C PRO A 420 -22.94 -8.31 8.44
N GLY A 421 -22.17 -7.72 7.53
CA GLY A 421 -22.63 -7.39 6.17
C GLY A 421 -23.37 -6.05 6.04
N GLN A 422 -23.52 -5.29 7.11
CA GLN A 422 -24.07 -3.92 7.08
C GLN A 422 -23.13 -2.93 7.77
N ALA A 423 -23.17 -1.67 7.34
CA ALA A 423 -22.40 -0.58 7.94
C ALA A 423 -23.21 0.72 7.89
N MET A 424 -23.11 1.54 8.95
CA MET A 424 -23.64 2.89 8.97
C MET A 424 -22.50 3.88 8.69
N THR A 425 -22.72 4.85 7.82
CA THR A 425 -21.67 5.80 7.43
C THR A 425 -22.15 7.23 7.52
N LEU A 426 -21.36 8.09 8.16
CA LEU A 426 -21.66 9.51 8.31
C LEU A 426 -20.50 10.34 7.77
N ARG A 427 -20.81 11.37 6.97
CA ARG A 427 -19.79 12.30 6.47
C ARG A 427 -19.31 13.18 7.62
N VAL A 428 -17.99 13.26 7.77
CA VAL A 428 -17.33 14.00 8.83
C VAL A 428 -16.95 15.39 8.32
N VAL A 429 -17.39 16.43 9.04
CA VAL A 429 -16.95 17.81 8.83
C VAL A 429 -15.61 18.03 9.53
N LYS A 430 -15.54 17.71 10.83
CA LYS A 430 -14.31 17.78 11.62
C LYS A 430 -14.35 16.82 12.80
N VAL A 431 -13.18 16.33 13.19
CA VAL A 431 -13.01 15.57 14.43
C VAL A 431 -12.85 16.56 15.59
N LEU A 432 -13.70 16.41 16.61
CA LEU A 432 -13.75 17.30 17.78
C LEU A 432 -12.87 16.77 18.92
N HIS A 433 -12.85 15.46 19.13
CA HIS A 433 -12.13 14.81 20.22
C HIS A 433 -11.72 13.39 19.84
N VAL A 434 -10.50 12.99 20.23
CA VAL A 434 -10.04 11.60 20.17
C VAL A 434 -9.27 11.34 21.45
N GLU A 435 -9.67 10.32 22.19
CA GLU A 435 -9.02 9.92 23.44
C GLU A 435 -9.20 8.43 23.66
N LYS A 436 -8.14 7.75 24.11
CA LYS A 436 -8.23 6.39 24.59
C LYS A 436 -8.27 6.41 26.12
N SER A 437 -9.42 6.07 26.70
CA SER A 437 -9.60 6.01 28.16
C SER A 437 -9.03 4.71 28.73
N ALA A 438 -9.18 4.51 30.05
CA ALA A 438 -8.83 3.25 30.69
C ALA A 438 -9.72 2.07 30.24
N TYR A 439 -10.88 2.36 29.64
CA TYR A 439 -11.90 1.37 29.32
C TYR A 439 -12.14 1.22 27.82
N GLN A 440 -12.08 2.32 27.05
CA GLN A 440 -12.51 2.32 25.64
C GLN A 440 -11.87 3.46 24.83
N ASP A 441 -12.00 3.36 23.51
CA ASP A 441 -11.72 4.44 22.57
C ASP A 441 -12.89 5.42 22.50
N VAL A 442 -12.63 6.72 22.68
CA VAL A 442 -13.63 7.80 22.71
C VAL A 442 -13.39 8.76 21.56
N LEU A 443 -14.35 8.83 20.64
CA LEU A 443 -14.33 9.71 19.49
C LEU A 443 -15.56 10.63 19.51
N VAL A 444 -15.33 11.92 19.31
CA VAL A 444 -16.40 12.88 19.01
C VAL A 444 -16.09 13.58 17.71
N PHE A 445 -17.05 13.64 16.79
CA PHE A 445 -16.90 14.37 15.54
C PHE A 445 -18.18 15.14 15.18
N GLU A 446 -18.01 16.22 14.42
CA GLU A 446 -19.10 16.96 13.81
C GLU A 446 -19.45 16.31 12.47
N SER A 447 -20.71 15.89 12.34
CA SER A 447 -21.30 15.34 11.14
C SER A 447 -21.85 16.44 10.23
N GLU A 448 -21.86 16.23 8.91
CA GLU A 448 -22.49 17.16 7.95
C GLU A 448 -23.99 17.35 8.24
N THR A 449 -24.69 16.33 8.75
CA THR A 449 -26.16 16.36 8.90
C THR A 449 -26.68 15.82 10.22
N TYR A 450 -25.84 15.34 11.14
CA TYR A 450 -26.27 14.73 12.42
C TYR A 450 -25.79 15.49 13.67
N GLY A 451 -25.18 16.67 13.49
CA GLY A 451 -24.59 17.44 14.59
C GLY A 451 -23.36 16.74 15.16
N ASN A 452 -23.12 16.90 16.46
CA ASN A 452 -22.05 16.18 17.13
C ASN A 452 -22.44 14.72 17.38
N VAL A 453 -21.51 13.82 17.10
CA VAL A 453 -21.67 12.36 17.21
C VAL A 453 -20.67 11.85 18.23
N LEU A 454 -21.14 11.14 19.26
CA LEU A 454 -20.31 10.39 20.20
C LEU A 454 -20.19 8.94 19.73
N VAL A 455 -18.95 8.48 19.62
CA VAL A 455 -18.59 7.12 19.22
C VAL A 455 -17.70 6.52 20.30
N LEU A 456 -18.03 5.31 20.73
CA LEU A 456 -17.23 4.51 21.65
C LEU A 456 -16.85 3.20 20.97
N ASP A 457 -15.55 2.88 20.95
CA ASP A 457 -14.99 1.69 20.29
C ASP A 457 -15.47 1.48 18.83
N GLY A 458 -15.70 2.59 18.12
CA GLY A 458 -16.16 2.58 16.72
C GLY A 458 -17.67 2.42 16.53
N VAL A 459 -18.47 2.35 17.61
CA VAL A 459 -19.93 2.25 17.60
C VAL A 459 -20.56 3.58 18.00
N ILE A 460 -21.57 4.05 17.25
CA ILE A 460 -22.29 5.29 17.54
C ILE A 460 -23.10 5.09 18.83
N GLN A 461 -22.83 5.91 19.84
CA GLN A 461 -23.62 5.92 21.07
C GLN A 461 -24.76 6.92 21.02
N CYS A 462 -24.54 8.10 20.44
CA CYS A 462 -25.60 9.08 20.24
C CYS A 462 -25.24 10.12 19.17
N THR A 463 -26.28 10.71 18.58
CA THR A 463 -26.17 11.91 17.74
C THR A 463 -27.13 12.99 18.22
N GLU A 464 -26.75 14.26 18.13
CA GLU A 464 -27.63 15.37 18.52
C GLU A 464 -28.94 15.42 17.71
N ARG A 465 -28.95 14.82 16.52
CA ARG A 465 -30.13 14.85 15.64
C ARG A 465 -31.25 13.93 16.10
N ASP A 466 -30.94 12.78 16.70
CA ASP A 466 -31.94 11.72 16.95
C ASP A 466 -31.89 11.04 18.33
N GLU A 467 -30.94 11.42 19.22
CA GLU A 467 -30.81 10.87 20.59
C GLU A 467 -32.12 10.88 21.39
N PHE A 468 -32.96 11.91 21.19
CA PHE A 468 -34.17 12.12 22.00
C PHE A 468 -35.14 10.93 21.93
N SER A 469 -35.17 10.18 20.81
CA SER A 469 -36.05 9.02 20.70
C SER A 469 -35.66 7.89 21.66
N TYR A 470 -34.35 7.63 21.78
CA TYR A 470 -33.84 6.62 22.71
C TYR A 470 -33.96 7.09 24.16
N GLN A 471 -33.44 8.28 24.45
CA GLN A 471 -33.35 8.82 25.81
C GLN A 471 -34.73 9.03 26.45
N GLU A 472 -35.72 9.52 25.70
CA GLU A 472 -37.08 9.68 26.21
C GLU A 472 -37.74 8.33 26.49
N MET A 473 -37.57 7.34 25.61
CA MET A 473 -38.23 6.05 25.75
C MET A 473 -37.63 5.23 26.90
N ILE A 474 -36.31 5.10 27.00
CA ILE A 474 -35.68 4.29 28.04
C ILE A 474 -35.98 4.83 29.45
N ALA A 475 -36.08 6.16 29.59
CA ALA A 475 -36.43 6.81 30.84
C ALA A 475 -37.93 6.79 31.14
N HIS A 476 -38.78 7.18 30.19
CA HIS A 476 -40.20 7.43 30.49
C HIS A 476 -41.05 6.16 30.57
N LEU A 477 -40.69 5.07 29.92
CA LEU A 477 -41.44 3.81 30.01
C LEU A 477 -41.56 3.30 31.48
N PRO A 478 -40.47 3.14 32.25
CA PRO A 478 -40.56 2.75 33.66
C PRO A 478 -41.10 3.89 34.55
N LEU A 479 -40.71 5.14 34.30
CA LEU A 479 -41.08 6.26 35.17
C LEU A 479 -42.57 6.60 35.07
N ALA A 480 -43.12 6.67 33.86
CA ALA A 480 -44.51 7.09 33.64
C ALA A 480 -45.54 6.01 34.04
N SER A 481 -45.12 4.75 34.17
CA SER A 481 -45.96 3.65 34.69
C SER A 481 -45.82 3.48 36.21
N HIS A 482 -44.71 3.93 36.80
CA HIS A 482 -44.49 3.90 38.26
C HIS A 482 -45.34 4.97 39.00
N PRO A 483 -46.03 4.69 40.12
CA PRO A 483 -46.99 5.58 40.77
C PRO A 483 -46.39 6.84 41.39
N ASN A 484 -45.17 6.75 41.92
CA ASN A 484 -44.50 7.89 42.55
C ASN A 484 -42.97 7.68 42.64
N PRO A 485 -42.23 7.75 41.51
CA PRO A 485 -40.78 7.53 41.52
C PRO A 485 -40.06 8.74 42.14
N LYS A 486 -39.27 8.52 43.19
CA LYS A 486 -38.52 9.56 43.91
C LYS A 486 -37.01 9.40 43.78
N ASN A 487 -36.51 8.18 43.94
CA ASN A 487 -35.09 7.84 43.86
C ASN A 487 -34.82 7.05 42.60
N VAL A 488 -34.00 7.59 41.70
CA VAL A 488 -33.68 6.96 40.41
C VAL A 488 -32.18 6.72 40.31
N LEU A 489 -31.79 5.53 39.86
CA LEU A 489 -30.41 5.21 39.51
C LEU A 489 -30.30 5.07 37.99
N VAL A 490 -29.28 5.66 37.41
CA VAL A 490 -28.86 5.47 36.02
C VAL A 490 -27.49 4.82 36.05
N ILE A 491 -27.34 3.65 35.43
CA ILE A 491 -26.06 2.94 35.29
C ILE A 491 -25.61 3.07 33.84
N GLY A 492 -24.39 3.55 33.63
CA GLY A 492 -23.97 4.08 32.33
C GLY A 492 -24.65 5.41 32.03
N GLY A 493 -24.90 5.74 30.77
CA GLY A 493 -25.54 7.00 30.36
C GLY A 493 -24.70 8.25 30.65
N GLY A 494 -23.38 8.13 30.56
CA GLY A 494 -22.43 9.21 30.82
C GLY A 494 -22.62 10.46 29.93
N ASP A 495 -23.35 10.35 28.82
CA ASP A 495 -23.75 11.48 27.98
C ASP A 495 -24.77 12.43 28.66
N GLY A 496 -25.52 11.90 29.64
CA GLY A 496 -26.47 12.63 30.47
C GLY A 496 -27.88 12.76 29.89
N GLY A 497 -28.16 12.21 28.70
CA GLY A 497 -29.47 12.21 28.07
C GLY A 497 -30.55 11.58 28.94
N VAL A 498 -30.31 10.39 29.51
CA VAL A 498 -31.28 9.72 30.39
C VAL A 498 -31.60 10.60 31.60
N VAL A 499 -30.58 11.15 32.25
CA VAL A 499 -30.74 11.99 33.46
C VAL A 499 -31.59 13.22 33.14
N ARG A 500 -31.37 13.86 31.98
CA ARG A 500 -32.19 14.99 31.52
C ARG A 500 -33.67 14.61 31.46
N GLU A 501 -33.98 13.43 30.94
CA GLU A 501 -35.35 12.93 30.81
C GLU A 501 -35.96 12.52 32.16
N VAL A 502 -35.18 11.89 33.04
CA VAL A 502 -35.61 11.54 34.41
C VAL A 502 -36.07 12.78 35.17
N LEU A 503 -35.32 13.90 35.07
CA LEU A 503 -35.60 15.14 35.80
C LEU A 503 -36.89 15.87 35.36
N LYS A 504 -37.51 15.47 34.24
CA LYS A 504 -38.83 15.98 33.81
C LYS A 504 -39.97 15.50 34.72
N HIS A 505 -39.75 14.45 35.52
CA HIS A 505 -40.74 13.95 36.47
C HIS A 505 -40.65 14.73 37.79
N SER A 506 -41.67 15.53 38.11
CA SER A 506 -41.70 16.38 39.31
C SER A 506 -41.67 15.60 40.64
N SER A 507 -41.98 14.30 40.61
CA SER A 507 -41.89 13.42 41.78
C SER A 507 -40.45 13.05 42.14
N VAL A 508 -39.51 13.16 41.19
CA VAL A 508 -38.12 12.75 41.37
C VAL A 508 -37.39 13.73 42.28
N GLN A 509 -36.85 13.20 43.37
CA GLN A 509 -36.14 13.93 44.42
C GLN A 509 -34.62 13.73 44.32
N LYS A 510 -34.18 12.54 43.91
CA LYS A 510 -32.77 12.19 43.78
C LYS A 510 -32.52 11.32 42.55
N VAL A 511 -31.49 11.65 41.79
CA VAL A 511 -30.97 10.86 40.68
C VAL A 511 -29.50 10.56 40.96
N VAL A 512 -29.09 9.30 40.85
CA VAL A 512 -27.67 8.92 40.88
C VAL A 512 -27.30 8.43 39.50
N LEU A 513 -26.24 9.01 38.91
CA LEU A 513 -25.60 8.52 37.70
C LEU A 513 -24.35 7.75 38.11
N CYS A 514 -24.25 6.47 37.75
CA CYS A 514 -23.10 5.61 38.01
C CYS A 514 -22.48 5.21 36.67
N ASP A 515 -21.36 5.84 36.31
CA ASP A 515 -20.62 5.52 35.08
C ASP A 515 -19.19 5.09 35.43
N ILE A 516 -18.67 4.08 34.73
CA ILE A 516 -17.33 3.58 34.99
C ILE A 516 -16.24 4.47 34.38
N ASP A 517 -16.57 5.16 33.28
CA ASP A 517 -15.62 5.91 32.48
C ASP A 517 -15.82 7.43 32.64
N GLU A 518 -14.95 8.04 33.45
CA GLU A 518 -14.92 9.50 33.65
C GLU A 518 -14.80 10.27 32.34
N ALA A 519 -14.10 9.70 31.35
CA ALA A 519 -13.86 10.38 30.09
C ALA A 519 -15.17 10.61 29.34
N VAL A 520 -16.10 9.66 29.34
CA VAL A 520 -17.41 9.79 28.67
C VAL A 520 -18.20 10.96 29.26
N VAL A 521 -18.26 11.05 30.59
CA VAL A 521 -18.96 12.14 31.29
C VAL A 521 -18.34 13.50 31.00
N ARG A 522 -17.01 13.59 31.06
CA ARG A 522 -16.27 14.84 30.83
C ARG A 522 -16.37 15.31 29.38
N VAL A 523 -16.17 14.39 28.43
CA VAL A 523 -16.24 14.67 26.99
C VAL A 523 -17.67 15.08 26.60
N SER A 524 -18.68 14.43 27.15
CA SER A 524 -20.09 14.80 26.89
C SER A 524 -20.45 16.16 27.45
N LYS A 525 -19.94 16.53 28.63
CA LYS A 525 -20.07 17.91 29.17
C LYS A 525 -19.46 18.97 28.25
N GLN A 526 -18.40 18.63 27.54
CA GLN A 526 -17.69 19.55 26.67
C GLN A 526 -18.34 19.68 25.29
N TYR A 527 -18.71 18.56 24.66
CA TYR A 527 -19.12 18.53 23.25
C TYR A 527 -20.61 18.24 23.04
N LEU A 528 -21.32 17.78 24.08
CA LEU A 528 -22.75 17.48 24.06
C LEU A 528 -23.48 18.16 25.24
N PRO A 529 -23.33 19.50 25.42
CA PRO A 529 -23.90 20.21 26.56
C PRO A 529 -25.44 20.14 26.61
N HIS A 530 -26.13 19.98 25.46
CA HIS A 530 -27.59 19.83 25.42
C HIS A 530 -28.11 18.60 26.17
N MET A 531 -27.33 17.52 26.24
CA MET A 531 -27.68 16.30 26.99
C MET A 531 -27.17 16.39 28.43
N SER A 532 -25.89 16.72 28.58
CA SER A 532 -25.14 16.66 29.84
C SER A 532 -25.36 17.82 30.82
N SER A 533 -25.94 18.96 30.42
CA SER A 533 -26.00 20.15 31.29
C SER A 533 -26.76 19.94 32.60
N LEU A 534 -27.73 19.01 32.63
CA LEU A 534 -28.50 18.71 33.84
C LEU A 534 -27.78 17.76 34.81
N LEU A 535 -26.58 17.28 34.47
CA LEU A 535 -25.74 16.53 35.41
C LEU A 535 -25.28 17.39 36.61
N SER A 536 -25.41 18.72 36.53
CA SER A 536 -25.15 19.64 37.63
C SER A 536 -26.41 20.05 38.42
N ASP A 537 -27.60 19.50 38.13
CA ASP A 537 -28.81 19.75 38.92
C ASP A 537 -28.59 19.27 40.38
N PRO A 538 -29.03 20.02 41.41
CA PRO A 538 -28.82 19.66 42.81
C PRO A 538 -29.44 18.31 43.22
N ARG A 539 -30.37 17.77 42.42
CA ARG A 539 -30.95 16.43 42.62
C ARG A 539 -30.05 15.31 42.09
N VAL A 540 -29.03 15.63 41.29
CA VAL A 540 -28.17 14.65 40.62
C VAL A 540 -26.87 14.45 41.39
N THR A 541 -26.49 13.19 41.59
CA THR A 541 -25.18 12.79 42.09
C THR A 541 -24.48 11.95 41.02
N VAL A 542 -23.34 12.41 40.52
CA VAL A 542 -22.51 11.63 39.58
C VAL A 542 -21.47 10.85 40.38
N PHE A 543 -21.50 9.54 40.26
CA PHE A 543 -20.57 8.59 40.84
C PHE A 543 -19.76 7.93 39.72
N ILE A 544 -18.43 8.08 39.77
CA ILE A 544 -17.54 7.41 38.82
C ILE A 544 -17.04 6.12 39.47
N GLY A 545 -17.43 4.98 38.89
CA GLY A 545 -17.03 3.66 39.39
C GLY A 545 -17.82 2.50 38.80
N ASP A 546 -17.45 1.29 39.24
CA ASP A 546 -18.05 0.05 38.77
C ASP A 546 -19.51 -0.12 39.27
N GLY A 547 -20.43 -0.28 38.31
CA GLY A 547 -21.85 -0.47 38.58
C GLY A 547 -22.18 -1.76 39.34
N PHE A 548 -21.40 -2.83 39.17
CA PHE A 548 -21.61 -4.08 39.94
C PHE A 548 -21.39 -3.83 41.43
N LYS A 549 -20.23 -3.26 41.77
CA LYS A 549 -19.88 -2.91 43.14
C LYS A 549 -20.88 -1.91 43.73
N PHE A 550 -21.30 -0.92 42.94
CA PHE A 550 -22.29 0.07 43.38
C PHE A 550 -23.63 -0.59 43.75
N LEU A 551 -24.12 -1.54 42.93
CA LEU A 551 -25.36 -2.28 43.21
C LEU A 551 -25.24 -3.25 44.39
N GLU A 552 -24.05 -3.79 44.68
CA GLU A 552 -23.79 -4.59 45.87
C GLU A 552 -23.95 -3.78 47.16
N GLU A 553 -23.45 -2.55 47.16
CA GLU A 553 -23.43 -1.67 48.33
C GLU A 553 -24.78 -0.96 48.58
N ASN A 554 -25.66 -0.86 47.58
CA ASN A 554 -26.91 -0.09 47.65
C ASN A 554 -28.16 -0.98 47.50
N LYS A 555 -28.60 -1.61 48.59
CA LYS A 555 -29.81 -2.47 48.62
C LYS A 555 -31.09 -1.67 48.89
N ALA A 556 -32.19 -2.06 48.24
CA ALA A 556 -33.53 -1.51 48.42
C ALA A 556 -33.62 0.04 48.44
N SER A 557 -32.82 0.71 47.62
CA SER A 557 -32.58 2.16 47.70
C SER A 557 -33.25 2.97 46.58
N TYR A 558 -33.62 2.32 45.47
CA TYR A 558 -34.08 3.01 44.26
C TYR A 558 -35.47 2.55 43.81
N ASP A 559 -36.32 3.48 43.42
CA ASP A 559 -37.67 3.20 42.89
C ASP A 559 -37.63 2.82 41.41
N VAL A 560 -36.70 3.42 40.66
CA VAL A 560 -36.44 3.09 39.26
C VAL A 560 -34.94 2.98 39.02
N ILE A 561 -34.51 1.93 38.30
CA ILE A 561 -33.13 1.80 37.81
C ILE A 561 -33.17 1.74 36.28
N VAL A 562 -32.39 2.61 35.63
CA VAL A 562 -32.18 2.60 34.19
C VAL A 562 -30.76 2.15 33.90
N THR A 563 -30.58 1.13 33.07
CA THR A 563 -29.26 0.69 32.58
C THR A 563 -29.11 1.10 31.13
N ASP A 564 -28.25 2.08 30.89
CA ASP A 564 -27.88 2.64 29.60
C ASP A 564 -26.39 2.39 29.33
N SER A 565 -26.09 1.17 28.87
CA SER A 565 -24.73 0.65 28.75
C SER A 565 -24.33 0.45 27.29
N SER A 566 -23.05 0.18 27.01
CA SER A 566 -22.60 -0.24 25.68
C SER A 566 -23.13 -1.64 25.29
N ASP A 567 -23.06 -1.95 23.99
CA ASP A 567 -23.40 -3.25 23.42
C ASP A 567 -22.65 -4.41 24.11
N PRO A 568 -23.19 -5.65 24.11
CA PRO A 568 -22.62 -6.82 24.80
C PRO A 568 -21.33 -7.33 24.15
N VAL A 569 -20.26 -6.54 24.22
CA VAL A 569 -18.93 -6.85 23.70
C VAL A 569 -17.92 -6.66 24.82
N GLY A 570 -17.03 -7.64 25.00
CA GLY A 570 -15.99 -7.58 26.03
C GLY A 570 -16.59 -7.52 27.45
N PRO A 571 -16.12 -6.62 28.33
CA PRO A 571 -16.58 -6.54 29.72
C PRO A 571 -18.09 -6.30 29.89
N ALA A 572 -18.74 -5.66 28.90
CA ALA A 572 -20.17 -5.35 28.94
C ALA A 572 -21.09 -6.59 28.85
N GLU A 573 -20.58 -7.73 28.37
CA GLU A 573 -21.35 -8.99 28.29
C GLU A 573 -21.91 -9.42 29.66
N ALA A 574 -21.18 -9.13 30.75
CA ALA A 574 -21.60 -9.44 32.11
C ALA A 574 -22.91 -8.72 32.50
N LEU A 575 -23.22 -7.57 31.90
CA LEU A 575 -24.44 -6.78 32.17
C LEU A 575 -25.71 -7.45 31.60
N PHE A 576 -25.57 -8.46 30.74
CA PHE A 576 -26.68 -9.21 30.15
C PHE A 576 -26.90 -10.57 30.81
N GLN A 577 -26.17 -10.87 31.88
CA GLN A 577 -26.23 -12.15 32.57
C GLN A 577 -27.11 -12.08 33.83
N LYS A 578 -27.63 -13.26 34.22
CA LYS A 578 -28.50 -13.40 35.41
C LYS A 578 -27.96 -12.72 36.69
N PRO A 579 -26.67 -12.82 37.05
CA PRO A 579 -26.16 -12.18 38.27
C PRO A 579 -26.36 -10.66 38.31
N TYR A 580 -26.25 -9.99 37.16
CA TYR A 580 -26.48 -8.55 37.09
C TYR A 580 -27.95 -8.20 37.37
N PHE A 581 -28.90 -8.95 36.81
CA PHE A 581 -30.33 -8.75 37.09
C PHE A 581 -30.71 -9.07 38.54
N GLU A 582 -30.03 -10.01 39.20
CA GLU A 582 -30.19 -10.26 40.64
C GLU A 582 -29.72 -9.06 41.47
N LEU A 583 -28.62 -8.42 41.08
CA LEU A 583 -28.14 -7.18 41.70
C LEU A 583 -29.13 -6.02 41.51
N LEU A 584 -29.64 -5.84 40.29
CA LEU A 584 -30.69 -4.85 40.00
C LEU A 584 -31.95 -5.09 40.84
N HIS A 585 -32.43 -6.34 40.90
CA HIS A 585 -33.60 -6.71 41.71
C HIS A 585 -33.37 -6.41 43.20
N GLY A 586 -32.17 -6.68 43.73
CA GLY A 586 -31.82 -6.39 45.13
C GLY A 586 -31.65 -4.90 45.46
N ALA A 587 -31.25 -4.08 44.48
CA ALA A 587 -31.10 -2.63 44.65
C ALA A 587 -32.44 -1.87 44.61
N LEU A 588 -33.47 -2.46 44.01
CA LEU A 588 -34.80 -1.87 43.94
C LEU A 588 -35.57 -1.90 45.27
N SER A 589 -36.23 -0.78 45.57
CA SER A 589 -37.25 -0.68 46.62
C SER A 589 -38.47 -1.57 46.30
N ASP A 590 -39.38 -1.72 47.26
CA ASP A 590 -40.58 -2.52 47.03
C ASP A 590 -41.51 -1.84 46.02
N GLY A 591 -41.90 -2.62 45.00
CA GLY A 591 -42.66 -2.12 43.85
C GLY A 591 -41.84 -1.33 42.82
N GLY A 592 -40.52 -1.26 42.98
CA GLY A 592 -39.62 -0.60 42.04
C GLY A 592 -39.56 -1.27 40.66
N SER A 593 -39.04 -0.54 39.67
CA SER A 593 -38.98 -0.97 38.27
C SER A 593 -37.61 -0.78 37.64
N ILE A 594 -37.23 -1.64 36.69
CA ILE A 594 -36.04 -1.47 35.85
C ILE A 594 -36.41 -1.16 34.41
N SER A 595 -35.50 -0.50 33.71
CA SER A 595 -35.48 -0.39 32.24
C SER A 595 -34.05 -0.58 31.78
N THR A 596 -33.82 -1.52 30.88
CA THR A 596 -32.50 -1.79 30.31
C THR A 596 -32.62 -1.88 28.80
N GLN A 597 -31.53 -1.59 28.09
CA GLN A 597 -31.45 -1.81 26.65
C GLN A 597 -31.82 -3.25 26.28
N GLY A 598 -32.60 -3.36 25.21
CA GLY A 598 -33.20 -4.60 24.73
C GLY A 598 -32.86 -4.89 23.27
N GLU A 599 -31.79 -4.31 22.74
CA GLU A 599 -31.19 -4.64 21.44
C GLU A 599 -32.13 -4.52 20.22
N CYS A 600 -31.61 -4.74 19.01
CA CYS A 600 -32.39 -4.62 17.78
C CYS A 600 -33.13 -5.93 17.42
N LEU A 601 -34.45 -5.89 17.22
CA LEU A 601 -35.25 -7.08 16.83
C LEU A 601 -34.82 -7.67 15.48
N TRP A 602 -34.27 -6.88 14.56
CA TRP A 602 -33.82 -7.40 13.27
C TRP A 602 -32.55 -8.26 13.40
N LEU A 603 -31.69 -7.94 14.36
CA LEU A 603 -30.33 -8.45 14.46
C LEU A 603 -30.16 -9.42 15.64
N HIS A 604 -30.75 -9.12 16.79
CA HIS A 604 -30.36 -9.69 18.08
C HIS A 604 -31.46 -10.55 18.74
N LEU A 605 -32.43 -11.07 17.97
CA LEU A 605 -33.57 -11.84 18.51
C LEU A 605 -33.22 -12.99 19.48
N PRO A 606 -32.18 -13.82 19.21
CA PRO A 606 -31.79 -14.88 20.14
C PRO A 606 -31.36 -14.32 21.51
N LEU A 607 -30.53 -13.27 21.51
CA LEU A 607 -30.08 -12.58 22.71
C LEU A 607 -31.25 -11.96 23.47
N ILE A 608 -32.15 -11.28 22.76
CA ILE A 608 -33.36 -10.68 23.34
C ILE A 608 -34.22 -11.75 24.02
N THR A 609 -34.41 -12.89 23.35
CA THR A 609 -35.20 -14.00 23.89
C THR A 609 -34.59 -14.58 25.17
N GLN A 610 -33.27 -14.76 25.20
CA GLN A 610 -32.55 -15.23 26.38
C GLN A 610 -32.60 -14.21 27.52
N ASN A 611 -32.38 -12.94 27.22
CA ASN A 611 -32.38 -11.87 28.20
C ASN A 611 -33.78 -11.70 28.82
N HIS A 612 -34.82 -11.61 27.98
CA HIS A 612 -36.21 -11.53 28.42
C HIS A 612 -36.62 -12.73 29.30
N LYS A 613 -36.23 -13.95 28.94
CA LYS A 613 -36.46 -15.14 29.80
C LYS A 613 -35.77 -15.03 31.16
N THR A 614 -34.54 -14.52 31.17
CA THR A 614 -33.75 -14.36 32.40
C THR A 614 -34.42 -13.35 33.33
N VAL A 615 -34.76 -12.16 32.83
CA VAL A 615 -35.43 -11.12 33.62
C VAL A 615 -36.82 -11.57 34.09
N LYS A 616 -37.60 -12.22 33.23
CA LYS A 616 -38.92 -12.79 33.58
C LYS A 616 -38.85 -13.86 34.66
N SER A 617 -37.71 -14.52 34.84
CA SER A 617 -37.52 -15.48 35.94
C SER A 617 -37.30 -14.81 37.31
N LEU A 618 -36.92 -13.53 37.33
CA LEU A 618 -36.60 -12.77 38.54
C LEU A 618 -37.71 -11.80 38.94
N PHE A 619 -38.47 -11.25 37.97
CA PHE A 619 -39.51 -10.26 38.21
C PHE A 619 -40.91 -10.81 37.91
N PRO A 620 -41.94 -10.49 38.72
CA PRO A 620 -43.31 -10.94 38.48
C PRO A 620 -43.93 -10.36 37.20
N VAL A 621 -43.52 -9.16 36.79
CA VAL A 621 -43.93 -8.54 35.52
C VAL A 621 -42.68 -8.14 34.76
N CYS A 622 -42.58 -8.60 33.51
CA CYS A 622 -41.50 -8.29 32.58
C CYS A 622 -42.10 -8.14 31.18
N GLU A 623 -41.74 -7.05 30.52
CA GLU A 623 -42.26 -6.63 29.23
C GLU A 623 -41.11 -6.21 28.31
N TYR A 624 -41.36 -6.32 27.00
CA TYR A 624 -40.45 -5.84 25.97
C TYR A 624 -41.12 -4.72 25.18
N ALA A 625 -40.42 -3.60 25.04
CA ALA A 625 -40.83 -2.47 24.22
C ALA A 625 -39.75 -2.16 23.18
N TYR A 626 -40.08 -1.38 22.14
CA TYR A 626 -39.07 -0.89 21.21
C TYR A 626 -39.37 0.53 20.74
N THR A 627 -38.34 1.17 20.18
CA THR A 627 -38.42 2.46 19.51
C THR A 627 -37.57 2.48 18.24
N THR A 628 -37.63 3.56 17.47
CA THR A 628 -36.90 3.72 16.21
C THR A 628 -35.93 4.90 16.27
N ILE A 629 -34.67 4.65 15.94
CA ILE A 629 -33.60 5.67 15.87
C ILE A 629 -32.86 5.48 14.55
N PRO A 630 -32.89 6.48 13.63
CA PRO A 630 -32.30 6.35 12.30
C PRO A 630 -30.82 5.96 12.27
N THR A 631 -30.04 6.39 13.26
CA THR A 631 -28.59 6.12 13.32
C THR A 631 -28.24 4.76 13.90
N TYR A 632 -29.17 4.10 14.59
CA TYR A 632 -28.90 2.80 15.21
C TYR A 632 -29.04 1.67 14.18
N PRO A 633 -28.37 0.52 14.39
CA PRO A 633 -28.44 -0.62 13.47
C PRO A 633 -29.88 -1.02 13.10
N SER A 634 -30.18 -1.05 11.81
CA SER A 634 -31.53 -1.32 11.25
C SER A 634 -32.63 -0.32 11.68
N GLY A 635 -32.27 0.84 12.23
CA GLY A 635 -33.19 1.90 12.58
C GLY A 635 -34.03 1.66 13.84
N GLN A 636 -33.68 0.67 14.69
CA GLN A 636 -34.53 0.20 15.80
C GLN A 636 -33.70 -0.25 17.00
N ILE A 637 -34.22 -0.02 18.21
CA ILE A 637 -33.71 -0.64 19.45
C ILE A 637 -34.86 -0.95 20.43
N GLY A 638 -34.68 -2.00 21.22
CA GLY A 638 -35.60 -2.47 22.23
C GLY A 638 -35.27 -2.02 23.65
N PHE A 639 -36.18 -2.32 24.56
CA PHE A 639 -36.06 -2.14 26.00
C PHE A 639 -36.68 -3.32 26.74
N VAL A 640 -35.97 -3.89 27.71
CA VAL A 640 -36.55 -4.83 28.67
C VAL A 640 -36.94 -4.05 29.92
N ILE A 641 -38.23 -4.11 30.28
CA ILE A 641 -38.78 -3.35 31.41
C ILE A 641 -39.41 -4.35 32.36
N ALA A 642 -39.09 -4.25 33.65
CA ALA A 642 -39.60 -5.19 34.63
C ALA A 642 -39.87 -4.50 35.97
N THR A 643 -40.73 -5.09 36.81
CA THR A 643 -41.11 -4.51 38.10
C THR A 643 -41.37 -5.57 39.14
N LYS A 644 -41.08 -5.23 40.41
CA LYS A 644 -41.38 -6.06 41.59
C LYS A 644 -42.87 -6.06 41.96
N ASP A 645 -43.67 -5.13 41.42
CA ASP A 645 -45.10 -5.06 41.70
C ASP A 645 -45.90 -5.92 40.69
N ALA A 646 -46.41 -7.05 41.14
CA ALA A 646 -47.20 -7.98 40.32
C ALA A 646 -48.51 -7.37 39.76
N SER A 647 -48.98 -6.25 40.32
CA SER A 647 -50.21 -5.57 39.89
C SER A 647 -49.98 -4.44 38.87
N ARG A 648 -48.73 -4.12 38.56
CA ARG A 648 -48.35 -2.98 37.71
C ARG A 648 -48.49 -3.33 36.22
N ASP A 649 -49.27 -2.53 35.49
CA ASP A 649 -49.33 -2.58 34.02
C ASP A 649 -48.31 -1.61 33.42
N LEU A 650 -47.16 -2.13 33.00
CA LEU A 650 -46.09 -1.34 32.39
C LEU A 650 -46.45 -0.77 31.01
N ARG A 651 -47.51 -1.28 30.36
CA ARG A 651 -47.93 -0.86 29.00
C ARG A 651 -48.75 0.44 29.01
N LYS A 652 -49.21 0.86 30.19
CA LYS A 652 -50.11 2.00 30.35
C LYS A 652 -49.44 3.09 31.19
N PRO A 653 -49.19 4.28 30.61
CA PRO A 653 -48.68 5.39 31.39
C PRO A 653 -49.80 5.91 32.33
N ILE A 654 -49.47 6.21 33.57
CA ILE A 654 -50.40 6.75 34.57
C ILE A 654 -50.21 8.25 34.83
N ARG A 655 -49.25 8.87 34.14
CA ARG A 655 -49.04 10.32 34.11
C ARG A 655 -48.60 10.80 32.73
N ASP A 656 -48.75 12.10 32.52
CA ASP A 656 -48.27 12.78 31.31
C ASP A 656 -46.91 13.41 31.56
N VAL A 657 -46.05 13.34 30.55
CA VAL A 657 -44.72 13.93 30.58
C VAL A 657 -44.71 15.08 29.57
N GLN A 658 -44.28 16.26 30.02
CA GLN A 658 -44.25 17.48 29.20
C GLN A 658 -42.87 17.68 28.60
N GLY A 659 -42.79 18.40 27.48
CA GLY A 659 -41.51 18.78 26.86
C GLY A 659 -40.76 17.61 26.19
N THR A 660 -41.48 16.61 25.70
CA THR A 660 -40.96 15.48 24.92
C THR A 660 -41.09 15.76 23.42
N ARG A 661 -40.18 15.20 22.61
CA ARG A 661 -40.15 15.31 21.15
C ARG A 661 -40.66 14.05 20.46
N TYR A 662 -40.46 12.89 21.07
CA TYR A 662 -40.86 11.58 20.55
C TYR A 662 -41.93 10.93 21.43
N TYR A 663 -41.72 10.92 22.73
CA TYR A 663 -42.59 10.24 23.68
C TYR A 663 -43.93 10.97 23.86
N ASN A 664 -45.02 10.20 23.85
CA ASN A 664 -46.34 10.60 24.33
C ASN A 664 -47.11 9.35 24.78
N ARG A 665 -48.32 9.51 25.37
CA ARG A 665 -49.09 8.37 25.90
C ARG A 665 -49.39 7.29 24.86
N ALA A 666 -49.68 7.67 23.62
CA ALA A 666 -50.01 6.73 22.56
C ALA A 666 -48.76 5.97 22.10
N VAL A 667 -47.63 6.68 21.96
CA VAL A 667 -46.33 6.08 21.64
C VAL A 667 -45.89 5.11 22.75
N HIS A 668 -46.08 5.46 24.03
CA HIS A 668 -45.79 4.57 25.15
C HIS A 668 -46.51 3.23 24.99
N SER A 669 -47.84 3.24 24.81
CA SER A 669 -48.59 1.99 24.67
C SER A 669 -48.30 1.26 23.36
N ALA A 670 -48.03 1.99 22.28
CA ALA A 670 -47.66 1.40 20.99
C ALA A 670 -46.29 0.70 21.03
N ALA A 671 -45.35 1.17 21.84
CA ALA A 671 -44.01 0.58 21.96
C ALA A 671 -44.00 -0.89 22.41
N PHE A 672 -45.04 -1.32 23.14
CA PHE A 672 -45.25 -2.70 23.56
C PHE A 672 -45.98 -3.57 22.52
N THR A 673 -46.41 -2.98 21.40
CA THR A 673 -47.07 -3.71 20.30
C THR A 673 -46.01 -4.16 19.30
N LEU A 674 -45.56 -5.41 19.43
CA LEU A 674 -44.45 -5.94 18.63
C LEU A 674 -44.88 -6.31 17.21
N PRO A 675 -44.01 -6.13 16.19
CA PRO A 675 -44.19 -6.73 14.88
C PRO A 675 -44.33 -8.25 14.99
N GLU A 676 -45.06 -8.87 14.06
CA GLU A 676 -45.45 -10.29 14.15
C GLU A 676 -44.25 -11.23 14.34
N PHE A 677 -43.12 -10.97 13.68
CA PHE A 677 -41.93 -11.82 13.82
C PHE A 677 -41.28 -11.73 15.21
N GLY A 678 -41.30 -10.55 15.84
CA GLY A 678 -40.82 -10.34 17.21
C GLY A 678 -41.79 -10.90 18.25
N ARG A 679 -43.10 -10.74 18.02
CA ARG A 679 -44.15 -11.35 18.84
C ARG A 679 -44.06 -12.88 18.83
N ALA A 680 -44.03 -13.50 17.65
CA ALA A 680 -44.04 -14.95 17.49
C ALA A 680 -42.85 -15.63 18.20
N ILE A 681 -41.66 -15.03 18.16
CA ILE A 681 -40.48 -15.61 18.83
C ILE A 681 -40.49 -15.38 20.34
N LEU A 682 -40.91 -14.20 20.83
CA LEU A 682 -40.90 -13.89 22.27
C LEU A 682 -42.07 -14.54 23.03
N GLU A 683 -43.24 -14.65 22.40
CA GLU A 683 -44.44 -15.23 23.02
C GLU A 683 -44.61 -16.72 22.73
N GLU A 684 -44.31 -17.17 21.50
CA GLU A 684 -44.53 -18.57 21.06
C GLU A 684 -43.24 -19.37 20.88
N GLY A 685 -42.06 -18.73 20.93
CA GLY A 685 -40.79 -19.39 20.67
C GLY A 685 -40.57 -19.79 19.21
N LYS A 686 -41.30 -19.17 18.26
CA LYS A 686 -41.21 -19.48 16.82
C LYS A 686 -40.56 -18.34 16.04
N ASP A 687 -39.48 -18.62 15.32
CA ASP A 687 -38.90 -17.65 14.36
C ASP A 687 -39.61 -17.80 13.01
N VAL A 688 -40.32 -16.75 12.60
CA VAL A 688 -41.09 -16.70 11.33
C VAL A 688 -40.39 -15.84 10.27
N ARG A 689 -39.16 -15.39 10.53
CA ARG A 689 -38.39 -14.61 9.54
C ARG A 689 -37.98 -15.50 8.36
N PRO A 690 -37.90 -14.92 7.15
CA PRO A 690 -37.35 -15.63 6.01
C PRO A 690 -35.88 -15.96 6.25
N VAL A 691 -35.49 -17.19 5.93
CA VAL A 691 -34.11 -17.66 6.03
C VAL A 691 -33.45 -17.47 4.66
N PHE A 692 -32.29 -16.81 4.62
CA PHE A 692 -31.54 -16.54 3.39
C PHE A 692 -30.12 -17.09 3.48
N GLY A 693 -29.46 -17.24 2.33
CA GLY A 693 -28.03 -17.56 2.24
C GLY A 693 -27.64 -18.86 2.94
N ARG A 694 -26.67 -18.78 3.85
CA ARG A 694 -26.05 -19.93 4.52
C ARG A 694 -27.00 -20.69 5.44
N ALA A 695 -27.84 -19.98 6.20
CA ALA A 695 -28.87 -20.59 7.04
C ALA A 695 -29.99 -21.24 6.21
N ALA A 696 -30.27 -20.71 5.01
CA ALA A 696 -31.22 -21.33 4.09
C ALA A 696 -30.64 -22.60 3.46
N LYS A 697 -29.32 -22.60 3.19
CA LYS A 697 -28.58 -23.81 2.85
C LYS A 697 -28.55 -24.81 4.01
N GLU A 698 -28.31 -24.42 5.26
CA GLU A 698 -28.40 -25.32 6.43
C GLU A 698 -29.77 -25.96 6.61
N ALA A 699 -30.84 -25.18 6.42
CA ALA A 699 -32.21 -25.68 6.42
C ALA A 699 -32.51 -26.61 5.22
N GLN A 700 -31.77 -26.46 4.10
CA GLN A 700 -31.83 -27.32 2.92
C GLN A 700 -30.87 -28.52 2.96
N THR A 701 -29.77 -28.47 3.73
CA THR A 701 -28.72 -29.51 3.80
C THR A 701 -29.01 -30.61 4.83
N ASN A 702 -30.19 -30.61 5.44
CA ASN A 702 -30.61 -31.64 6.40
C ASN A 702 -29.63 -31.79 7.60
N GLY A 703 -28.98 -30.72 8.04
CA GLY A 703 -28.22 -30.72 9.30
C GLY A 703 -26.97 -31.60 9.34
N LYS A 704 -26.29 -31.84 8.22
CA LYS A 704 -24.96 -32.49 8.25
C LYS A 704 -23.90 -31.49 8.76
N SER A 705 -23.50 -31.66 10.00
CA SER A 705 -22.32 -31.02 10.59
C SER A 705 -21.04 -31.70 10.06
N HIS A 706 -20.02 -30.90 9.71
CA HIS A 706 -18.70 -31.38 9.29
C HIS A 706 -17.70 -31.21 10.42
N LYS A 707 -16.94 -32.26 10.72
CA LYS A 707 -15.83 -32.24 11.70
C LYS A 707 -14.51 -32.14 10.97
N ILE A 708 -13.72 -31.12 11.28
CA ILE A 708 -12.46 -30.81 10.60
C ILE A 708 -11.33 -30.82 11.61
N LEU A 709 -10.26 -31.59 11.35
CA LEU A 709 -9.05 -31.59 12.16
C LEU A 709 -7.98 -30.70 11.53
N LEU A 710 -7.56 -29.64 12.23
CA LEU A 710 -6.47 -28.76 11.80
C LEU A 710 -5.19 -29.10 12.56
N LEU A 711 -4.23 -29.70 11.86
CA LEU A 711 -2.90 -29.97 12.39
C LEU A 711 -2.01 -28.75 12.19
N GLY A 712 -1.65 -28.11 13.30
CA GLY A 712 -0.73 -26.97 13.34
C GLY A 712 -1.40 -25.62 13.65
N SER A 713 -0.76 -24.83 14.50
CA SER A 713 -1.17 -23.48 14.92
C SER A 713 -0.16 -22.40 14.48
N GLY A 714 0.44 -22.58 13.31
CA GLY A 714 1.38 -21.61 12.74
C GLY A 714 0.66 -20.37 12.20
N PHE A 715 1.43 -19.36 11.77
CA PHE A 715 0.87 -18.10 11.24
C PHE A 715 -0.13 -18.29 10.09
N VAL A 716 0.08 -19.29 9.23
CA VAL A 716 -0.79 -19.58 8.08
C VAL A 716 -2.10 -20.28 8.45
N ALA A 717 -2.21 -20.81 9.67
CA ALA A 717 -3.37 -21.60 10.09
C ALA A 717 -4.59 -20.72 10.39
N LEU A 718 -4.38 -19.49 10.87
CA LEU A 718 -5.47 -18.62 11.33
C LEU A 718 -6.41 -18.22 10.19
N PRO A 719 -5.94 -17.70 9.03
CA PRO A 719 -6.86 -17.36 7.93
C PRO A 719 -7.62 -18.56 7.37
N CYS A 720 -7.00 -19.75 7.39
CA CYS A 720 -7.67 -21.00 7.02
C CYS A 720 -8.80 -21.34 7.99
N ALA A 721 -8.52 -21.25 9.30
CA ALA A 721 -9.48 -21.54 10.35
C ALA A 721 -10.65 -20.56 10.33
N GLU A 722 -10.37 -19.25 10.22
CA GLU A 722 -11.39 -18.20 10.11
C GLU A 722 -12.28 -18.41 8.89
N TYR A 723 -11.73 -18.77 7.72
CA TYR A 723 -12.55 -19.03 6.54
C TYR A 723 -13.54 -20.19 6.77
N LEU A 724 -13.07 -21.27 7.41
CA LEU A 724 -13.88 -22.47 7.66
C LEU A 724 -14.94 -22.26 8.74
N THR A 725 -14.62 -21.54 9.81
CA THR A 725 -15.54 -21.28 10.92
C THR A 725 -16.58 -20.23 10.61
N ARG A 726 -16.48 -19.54 9.46
CA ARG A 726 -17.61 -18.78 8.90
C ARG A 726 -18.81 -19.70 8.65
N ASP A 727 -18.60 -21.00 8.38
CA ASP A 727 -19.70 -21.98 8.21
C ASP A 727 -20.16 -22.53 9.55
N PRO A 728 -21.40 -22.28 9.97
CA PRO A 728 -21.90 -22.83 11.23
C PRO A 728 -22.01 -24.36 11.20
N SER A 729 -22.06 -25.00 10.03
CA SER A 729 -22.03 -26.46 9.94
C SER A 729 -20.66 -27.06 10.31
N ASN A 730 -19.59 -26.26 10.23
CA ASN A 730 -18.21 -26.73 10.43
C ASN A 730 -17.82 -26.66 11.91
N HIS A 731 -17.29 -27.76 12.42
CA HIS A 731 -16.72 -27.87 13.76
C HIS A 731 -15.23 -28.15 13.63
N LEU A 732 -14.41 -27.21 14.07
CA LEU A 732 -12.96 -27.25 13.89
C LEU A 732 -12.28 -27.77 15.17
N THR A 733 -11.40 -28.75 15.03
CA THR A 733 -10.52 -29.20 16.11
C THR A 733 -9.10 -28.79 15.79
N VAL A 734 -8.52 -27.86 16.55
CA VAL A 734 -7.13 -27.41 16.39
C VAL A 734 -6.22 -28.27 17.26
N ALA A 735 -5.25 -28.93 16.61
CA ALA A 735 -4.37 -29.89 17.25
C ALA A 735 -2.90 -29.47 17.14
N CYS A 736 -2.23 -29.37 18.29
CA CYS A 736 -0.81 -29.01 18.39
C CYS A 736 -0.12 -29.81 19.50
N ARG A 737 1.21 -29.86 19.50
CA ARG A 737 1.97 -30.53 20.59
C ARG A 737 1.74 -29.90 21.97
N THR A 738 1.42 -28.61 22.00
CA THR A 738 1.22 -27.84 23.24
C THR A 738 -0.23 -27.34 23.29
N LEU A 739 -0.98 -27.82 24.28
CA LEU A 739 -2.41 -27.49 24.43
C LEU A 739 -2.66 -25.98 24.55
N ALA A 740 -1.85 -25.27 25.35
CA ALA A 740 -1.99 -23.84 25.55
C ALA A 740 -1.91 -23.04 24.24
N THR A 741 -1.07 -23.46 23.30
CA THR A 741 -0.95 -22.82 21.98
C THR A 741 -2.21 -23.04 21.13
N ALA A 742 -2.78 -24.25 21.16
CA ALA A 742 -4.03 -24.53 20.46
C ALA A 742 -5.23 -23.78 21.08
N GLN A 743 -5.27 -23.64 22.40
CA GLN A 743 -6.31 -22.88 23.11
C GLN A 743 -6.23 -21.38 22.79
N ALA A 744 -5.02 -20.79 22.84
CA ALA A 744 -4.82 -19.38 22.49
C ALA A 744 -5.20 -19.10 21.03
N PHE A 745 -4.89 -20.04 20.12
CA PHE A 745 -5.29 -19.95 18.71
C PHE A 745 -6.83 -20.02 18.54
N SER A 746 -7.51 -20.83 19.34
CA SER A 746 -8.95 -21.10 19.19
C SER A 746 -9.85 -20.11 19.92
N GLN A 747 -9.30 -19.22 20.76
CA GLN A 747 -10.07 -18.39 21.69
C GLN A 747 -11.11 -17.48 21.01
N ASN A 748 -10.83 -17.04 19.78
CA ASN A 748 -11.69 -16.12 19.01
C ASN A 748 -12.38 -16.79 17.81
N LEU A 749 -12.34 -18.13 17.71
CA LEU A 749 -12.94 -18.87 16.60
C LEU A 749 -14.23 -19.57 17.04
N PRO A 750 -15.38 -19.33 16.39
CA PRO A 750 -16.62 -20.03 16.72
C PRO A 750 -16.50 -21.52 16.40
N SER A 751 -17.28 -22.35 17.10
CA SER A 751 -17.38 -23.80 16.88
C SER A 751 -16.03 -24.53 16.84
N THR A 752 -15.05 -24.07 17.63
CA THR A 752 -13.68 -24.58 17.62
C THR A 752 -13.29 -25.23 18.95
N THR A 753 -12.61 -26.38 18.90
CA THR A 753 -12.07 -27.10 20.06
C THR A 753 -10.56 -27.23 19.95
N ALA A 754 -9.83 -27.11 21.06
CA ALA A 754 -8.38 -27.27 21.09
C ALA A 754 -7.97 -28.60 21.73
N ILE A 755 -7.02 -29.31 21.11
CA ILE A 755 -6.45 -30.56 21.65
C ILE A 755 -4.91 -30.56 21.60
N SER A 756 -4.31 -31.37 22.48
CA SER A 756 -2.89 -31.70 22.41
C SER A 756 -2.71 -32.97 21.58
N LEU A 757 -1.88 -32.92 20.54
CA LEU A 757 -1.59 -34.06 19.67
C LEU A 757 -0.14 -34.03 19.21
N ASP A 758 0.58 -35.13 19.42
CA ASP A 758 1.87 -35.39 18.78
C ASP A 758 1.64 -36.25 17.53
N VAL A 759 1.99 -35.71 16.37
CA VAL A 759 1.82 -36.39 15.07
C VAL A 759 2.78 -37.57 14.88
N ASN A 760 3.79 -37.72 15.75
CA ASN A 760 4.67 -38.89 15.76
C ASN A 760 4.07 -40.08 16.55
N ASP A 761 3.05 -39.84 17.37
CA ASP A 761 2.26 -40.92 17.97
C ASP A 761 1.22 -41.39 16.96
N ALA A 762 1.54 -42.49 16.27
CA ALA A 762 0.69 -43.05 15.23
C ALA A 762 -0.71 -43.42 15.74
N ALA A 763 -0.83 -43.95 16.97
CA ALA A 763 -2.13 -44.37 17.50
C ALA A 763 -3.01 -43.16 17.83
N ALA A 764 -2.42 -42.12 18.43
CA ALA A 764 -3.14 -40.89 18.72
C ALA A 764 -3.55 -40.14 17.43
N LEU A 765 -2.66 -40.09 16.44
CA LEU A 765 -2.94 -39.48 15.15
C LEU A 765 -4.07 -40.21 14.40
N GLU A 766 -4.01 -41.54 14.32
CA GLU A 766 -5.05 -42.35 13.70
C GLU A 766 -6.41 -42.15 14.38
N ALA A 767 -6.45 -42.15 15.72
CA ALA A 767 -7.68 -41.94 16.47
C ALA A 767 -8.25 -40.54 16.25
N ALA A 768 -7.41 -39.51 16.23
CA ALA A 768 -7.82 -38.14 15.96
C ALA A 768 -8.34 -37.99 14.53
N VAL A 769 -7.62 -38.51 13.53
CA VAL A 769 -8.02 -38.41 12.11
C VAL A 769 -9.35 -39.13 11.86
N ALA A 770 -9.52 -40.35 12.37
CA ALA A 770 -10.76 -41.12 12.19
C ALA A 770 -12.00 -40.50 12.85
N ALA A 771 -11.83 -39.57 13.80
CA ALA A 771 -12.94 -38.86 14.45
C ALA A 771 -13.48 -37.66 13.63
N HIS A 772 -12.83 -37.32 12.51
CA HIS A 772 -13.13 -36.17 11.67
C HIS A 772 -13.37 -36.58 10.21
N ASP A 773 -14.10 -35.74 9.47
CA ASP A 773 -14.43 -35.96 8.05
C ASP A 773 -13.28 -35.54 7.12
N LEU A 774 -12.48 -34.56 7.56
CA LEU A 774 -11.33 -34.04 6.82
C LEU A 774 -10.22 -33.60 7.79
N VAL A 775 -8.96 -33.84 7.42
CA VAL A 775 -7.77 -33.33 8.11
C VAL A 775 -6.98 -32.34 7.25
N ILE A 776 -6.65 -31.19 7.81
CA ILE A 776 -5.80 -30.17 7.19
C ILE A 776 -4.41 -30.29 7.82
N SER A 777 -3.38 -30.45 6.98
CA SER A 777 -1.99 -30.60 7.42
C SER A 777 -1.18 -29.33 7.14
N LEU A 778 -1.08 -28.44 8.13
CA LEU A 778 -0.22 -27.23 8.11
C LEU A 778 1.04 -27.38 8.99
N ILE A 779 1.49 -28.62 9.16
CA ILE A 779 2.72 -29.01 9.86
C ILE A 779 3.88 -29.24 8.86
N PRO A 780 5.12 -29.46 9.32
CA PRO A 780 6.25 -29.74 8.43
C PRO A 780 5.97 -30.92 7.47
N TYR A 781 6.38 -30.73 6.20
CA TYR A 781 6.07 -31.66 5.10
C TYR A 781 6.57 -33.10 5.30
N THR A 782 7.53 -33.31 6.20
CA THR A 782 8.06 -34.63 6.57
C THR A 782 7.01 -35.52 7.22
N HIS A 783 5.95 -34.94 7.80
CA HIS A 783 4.88 -35.70 8.46
C HIS A 783 3.70 -36.02 7.54
N HIS A 784 3.60 -35.41 6.36
CA HIS A 784 2.42 -35.54 5.48
C HIS A 784 2.15 -36.99 5.07
N ALA A 785 3.19 -37.78 4.77
CA ALA A 785 3.02 -39.20 4.44
C ALA A 785 2.41 -40.01 5.60
N ALA A 786 2.73 -39.67 6.86
CA ALA A 786 2.14 -40.31 8.03
C ALA A 786 0.68 -39.92 8.22
N VAL A 787 0.36 -38.63 8.03
CA VAL A 787 -1.02 -38.12 8.07
C VAL A 787 -1.89 -38.77 6.98
N ILE A 788 -1.38 -38.87 5.75
CA ILE A 788 -2.10 -39.52 4.65
C ILE A 788 -2.33 -41.02 4.94
N LYS A 789 -1.34 -41.73 5.51
CA LYS A 789 -1.53 -43.13 5.93
C LYS A 789 -2.63 -43.28 6.99
N ALA A 790 -2.64 -42.40 7.99
CA ALA A 790 -3.70 -42.38 9.00
C ALA A 790 -5.07 -42.06 8.39
N ALA A 791 -5.12 -41.14 7.42
CA ALA A 791 -6.32 -40.75 6.71
C ALA A 791 -6.89 -41.87 5.81
N ILE A 792 -6.03 -42.62 5.12
CA ILE A 792 -6.41 -43.82 4.36
C ILE A 792 -7.09 -44.85 5.27
N LYS A 793 -6.52 -45.06 6.47
CA LYS A 793 -7.09 -45.99 7.46
C LYS A 793 -8.42 -45.50 8.04
N GLY A 794 -8.52 -44.19 8.32
CA GLY A 794 -9.72 -43.54 8.83
C GLY A 794 -10.81 -43.25 7.80
N LYS A 795 -10.49 -43.40 6.50
CA LYS A 795 -11.31 -42.94 5.37
C LYS A 795 -11.65 -41.45 5.46
N THR A 796 -10.67 -40.65 5.85
CA THR A 796 -10.76 -39.21 6.06
C THR A 796 -10.11 -38.46 4.90
N ASN A 797 -10.69 -37.37 4.42
CA ASN A 797 -10.08 -36.55 3.37
C ASN A 797 -8.89 -35.74 3.93
N VAL A 798 -7.97 -35.32 3.06
CA VAL A 798 -6.75 -34.58 3.45
C VAL A 798 -6.57 -33.34 2.58
N VAL A 799 -6.23 -32.21 3.20
CA VAL A 799 -5.79 -30.99 2.49
C VAL A 799 -4.43 -30.53 3.01
N THR A 800 -3.50 -30.20 2.10
CA THR A 800 -2.18 -29.66 2.44
C THR A 800 -1.78 -28.49 1.54
N THR A 801 -0.92 -27.60 2.03
CA THR A 801 -0.35 -26.48 1.24
C THR A 801 1.06 -26.78 0.73
N SER A 802 1.48 -28.04 0.76
CA SER A 802 2.85 -28.46 0.45
C SER A 802 2.94 -29.18 -0.88
N TYR A 803 4.14 -29.19 -1.47
CA TYR A 803 4.46 -29.98 -2.65
C TYR A 803 4.17 -31.47 -2.45
N VAL A 804 3.67 -32.13 -3.50
CA VAL A 804 3.49 -33.58 -3.52
C VAL A 804 4.85 -34.27 -3.61
N SER A 805 5.29 -34.87 -2.51
CA SER A 805 6.56 -35.62 -2.47
C SER A 805 6.42 -37.01 -3.11
N PRO A 806 7.52 -37.67 -3.51
CA PRO A 806 7.48 -39.05 -4.01
C PRO A 806 6.74 -40.01 -3.06
N ALA A 807 6.99 -39.89 -1.75
CA ALA A 807 6.31 -40.70 -0.74
C ALA A 807 4.79 -40.44 -0.65
N MET A 808 4.31 -39.24 -1.01
CA MET A 808 2.88 -38.96 -1.12
C MET A 808 2.30 -39.56 -2.41
N ARG A 809 3.03 -39.48 -3.54
CA ARG A 809 2.59 -40.05 -4.82
C ARG A 809 2.41 -41.57 -4.76
N GLU A 810 3.28 -42.27 -4.03
CA GLU A 810 3.18 -43.72 -3.81
C GLU A 810 1.87 -44.13 -3.13
N LEU A 811 1.22 -43.22 -2.40
CA LEU A 811 -0.03 -43.46 -1.69
C LEU A 811 -1.29 -43.20 -2.55
N ASP A 812 -1.15 -42.77 -3.80
CA ASP A 812 -2.29 -42.42 -4.68
C ASP A 812 -3.24 -43.61 -4.90
N ALA A 813 -2.72 -44.79 -5.22
CA ALA A 813 -3.54 -45.98 -5.43
C ALA A 813 -4.33 -46.37 -4.17
N ALA A 814 -3.69 -46.30 -3.01
CA ALA A 814 -4.32 -46.59 -1.73
C ALA A 814 -5.37 -45.54 -1.33
N ALA A 815 -5.11 -44.25 -1.63
CA ALA A 815 -6.10 -43.18 -1.43
C ALA A 815 -7.33 -43.34 -2.32
N ARG A 816 -7.14 -43.75 -3.59
CA ARG A 816 -8.26 -44.07 -4.51
C ARG A 816 -9.07 -45.27 -4.04
N GLU A 817 -8.41 -46.32 -3.58
CA GLU A 817 -9.08 -47.52 -3.04
C GLU A 817 -9.86 -47.21 -1.76
N ALA A 818 -9.32 -46.36 -0.88
CA ALA A 818 -10.00 -45.89 0.32
C ALA A 818 -11.16 -44.92 0.02
N GLY A 819 -11.24 -44.39 -1.21
CA GLY A 819 -12.26 -43.44 -1.64
C GLY A 819 -12.08 -42.03 -1.06
N ILE A 820 -10.86 -41.67 -0.65
CA ILE A 820 -10.55 -40.36 -0.06
C ILE A 820 -9.87 -39.42 -1.06
N ILE A 821 -10.02 -38.12 -0.81
CA ILE A 821 -9.39 -37.04 -1.56
C ILE A 821 -8.21 -36.52 -0.75
N VAL A 822 -7.03 -36.49 -1.36
CA VAL A 822 -5.82 -35.90 -0.79
C VAL A 822 -5.40 -34.73 -1.69
N LEU A 823 -5.88 -33.54 -1.39
CA LEU A 823 -5.62 -32.33 -2.17
C LEU A 823 -4.40 -31.57 -1.59
N ASN A 824 -3.40 -31.36 -2.42
CA ASN A 824 -2.13 -30.75 -2.02
C ASN A 824 -1.89 -29.48 -2.81
N GLU A 825 -0.79 -28.79 -2.52
CA GLU A 825 -0.36 -27.64 -3.33
C GLU A 825 -1.44 -26.55 -3.44
N VAL A 826 -2.19 -26.29 -2.36
CA VAL A 826 -3.23 -25.26 -2.29
C VAL A 826 -2.89 -24.13 -1.29
N GLY A 827 -1.68 -23.59 -1.39
CA GLY A 827 -1.22 -22.39 -0.67
C GLY A 827 -1.00 -21.19 -1.60
N LEU A 828 0.15 -20.53 -1.46
CA LEU A 828 0.60 -19.44 -2.35
C LEU A 828 1.46 -19.98 -3.50
N ASP A 829 2.60 -20.58 -3.14
CA ASP A 829 3.59 -21.21 -4.02
C ASP A 829 4.16 -22.42 -3.25
N PRO A 830 3.59 -23.62 -3.42
CA PRO A 830 2.65 -24.01 -4.46
C PRO A 830 1.17 -23.74 -4.11
N GLY A 831 0.40 -23.19 -5.04
CA GLY A 831 -1.05 -22.94 -4.92
C GLY A 831 -1.58 -21.90 -5.89
N ILE A 832 -1.74 -20.66 -5.43
CA ILE A 832 -2.21 -19.54 -6.26
C ILE A 832 -1.43 -19.45 -7.58
N ASP A 833 -0.12 -19.73 -7.54
CA ASP A 833 0.72 -19.77 -8.72
C ASP A 833 0.21 -20.79 -9.76
N HIS A 834 -0.20 -21.99 -9.36
CA HIS A 834 -0.80 -22.98 -10.25
C HIS A 834 -2.12 -22.52 -10.84
N LEU A 835 -3.01 -21.94 -10.02
CA LEU A 835 -4.36 -21.53 -10.43
C LEU A 835 -4.32 -20.61 -11.66
N TYR A 836 -3.43 -19.61 -11.63
CA TYR A 836 -3.32 -18.60 -12.68
C TYR A 836 -2.37 -19.00 -13.81
N ALA A 837 -1.39 -19.88 -13.55
CA ALA A 837 -0.59 -20.49 -14.60
C ALA A 837 -1.47 -21.34 -15.53
N VAL A 838 -2.24 -22.27 -14.96
CA VAL A 838 -3.16 -23.14 -15.71
C VAL A 838 -4.21 -22.31 -16.44
N LYS A 839 -4.83 -21.33 -15.79
CA LYS A 839 -5.79 -20.42 -16.43
C LYS A 839 -5.23 -19.79 -17.71
N THR A 840 -4.07 -19.13 -17.61
CA THR A 840 -3.50 -18.40 -18.75
C THR A 840 -3.08 -19.34 -19.87
N ILE A 841 -2.46 -20.47 -19.52
CA ILE A 841 -2.00 -21.48 -20.48
C ILE A 841 -3.18 -22.05 -21.28
N GLU A 842 -4.25 -22.45 -20.60
CA GLU A 842 -5.44 -22.98 -21.26
C GLU A 842 -6.14 -21.93 -22.14
N GLU A 843 -6.23 -20.68 -21.70
CA GLU A 843 -6.80 -19.59 -22.52
C GLU A 843 -5.99 -19.33 -23.80
N VAL A 844 -4.67 -19.43 -23.71
CA VAL A 844 -3.77 -19.31 -24.87
C VAL A 844 -3.96 -20.50 -25.81
N HIS A 845 -3.94 -21.73 -25.30
CA HIS A 845 -4.13 -22.94 -26.11
C HIS A 845 -5.52 -22.98 -26.76
N ALA A 846 -6.57 -22.56 -26.06
CA ALA A 846 -7.93 -22.48 -26.58
C ALA A 846 -8.06 -21.51 -27.77
N LYS A 847 -7.23 -20.47 -27.81
CA LYS A 847 -7.11 -19.52 -28.93
C LYS A 847 -6.12 -19.97 -30.01
N GLY A 848 -5.56 -21.18 -29.90
CA GLY A 848 -4.58 -21.73 -30.83
C GLY A 848 -3.17 -21.16 -30.70
N GLY A 849 -2.88 -20.44 -29.61
CA GLY A 849 -1.53 -19.95 -29.30
C GLY A 849 -0.65 -21.02 -28.65
N LYS A 850 0.65 -20.75 -28.61
CA LYS A 850 1.69 -21.62 -28.05
C LYS A 850 2.48 -20.89 -26.97
N ILE A 851 2.71 -21.53 -25.83
CA ILE A 851 3.52 -20.97 -24.75
C ILE A 851 4.98 -21.26 -25.06
N LYS A 852 5.71 -20.27 -25.56
CA LYS A 852 7.15 -20.43 -25.85
C LYS A 852 7.98 -20.36 -24.58
N HIS A 853 7.74 -19.36 -23.74
CA HIS A 853 8.45 -19.21 -22.48
C HIS A 853 7.45 -19.07 -21.34
N PHE A 854 7.69 -19.82 -20.26
CA PHE A 854 6.97 -19.72 -19.00
C PHE A 854 7.96 -19.40 -17.87
N LEU A 855 7.78 -18.23 -17.26
CA LEU A 855 8.55 -17.79 -16.11
C LEU A 855 7.58 -17.49 -14.96
N SER A 856 7.85 -18.02 -13.77
CA SER A 856 7.03 -17.82 -12.57
C SER A 856 7.93 -17.52 -11.38
N TYR A 857 7.86 -16.31 -10.85
CA TYR A 857 8.69 -15.87 -9.74
C TYR A 857 7.84 -15.38 -8.57
N CYS A 858 8.11 -15.91 -7.38
CA CYS A 858 7.37 -15.60 -6.14
C CYS A 858 8.32 -15.19 -5.02
N GLY A 859 7.93 -14.22 -4.19
CA GLY A 859 8.67 -13.84 -2.99
C GLY A 859 7.75 -13.34 -1.88
N GLY A 860 7.88 -13.93 -0.69
CA GLY A 860 7.41 -13.35 0.57
C GLY A 860 8.54 -12.58 1.23
N LEU A 861 8.41 -11.26 1.30
CA LEU A 861 9.45 -10.31 1.68
C LEU A 861 8.88 -9.31 2.70
N PRO A 862 9.72 -8.56 3.44
CA PRO A 862 9.23 -7.35 4.09
C PRO A 862 8.79 -6.33 3.03
N ALA A 863 7.81 -5.49 3.37
CA ALA A 863 7.53 -4.31 2.56
C ALA A 863 8.80 -3.43 2.43
N PRO A 864 8.98 -2.66 1.35
CA PRO A 864 10.21 -1.86 1.14
C PRO A 864 10.58 -0.96 2.32
N GLU A 865 9.58 -0.38 2.99
CA GLU A 865 9.76 0.45 4.18
C GLU A 865 10.25 -0.33 5.41
N ALA A 866 10.05 -1.64 5.46
CA ALA A 866 10.42 -2.54 6.56
C ALA A 866 11.65 -3.42 6.22
N SER A 867 12.32 -3.21 5.08
CA SER A 867 13.46 -4.03 4.63
C SER A 867 14.82 -3.53 5.13
N GLY A 868 14.86 -2.65 6.14
CA GLY A 868 16.06 -1.99 6.66
C GLY A 868 17.02 -2.88 7.47
N ASN A 869 17.39 -4.04 6.94
CA ASN A 869 18.35 -4.97 7.56
C ASN A 869 19.32 -5.56 6.51
N PRO A 870 20.43 -6.21 6.91
CA PRO A 870 21.48 -6.64 5.97
C PRO A 870 21.05 -7.59 4.85
N LEU A 871 19.97 -8.37 5.05
CA LEU A 871 19.43 -9.27 4.03
C LEU A 871 18.25 -8.66 3.27
N GLY A 872 17.69 -7.53 3.71
CA GLY A 872 16.37 -7.08 3.24
C GLY A 872 15.29 -8.14 3.46
N TYR A 873 15.40 -8.96 4.51
CA TYR A 873 14.51 -10.10 4.74
C TYR A 873 14.07 -10.18 6.19
N LYS A 874 12.82 -10.61 6.42
CA LYS A 874 12.29 -10.88 7.76
C LYS A 874 11.55 -12.21 7.77
N PHE A 875 11.69 -12.96 8.86
CA PHE A 875 11.12 -14.29 8.96
C PHE A 875 9.64 -14.23 9.31
N SER A 876 8.78 -14.58 8.35
CA SER A 876 7.34 -14.84 8.54
C SER A 876 7.02 -16.35 8.67
N TRP A 877 8.04 -17.20 8.50
CA TRP A 877 7.98 -18.66 8.62
C TRP A 877 9.34 -19.21 9.07
N SER A 878 9.50 -20.53 9.16
CA SER A 878 10.70 -21.20 9.71
C SER A 878 12.00 -20.71 9.06
N SER A 879 12.86 -20.07 9.87
CA SER A 879 14.18 -19.57 9.45
C SER A 879 15.08 -20.68 8.88
N ARG A 880 15.07 -21.86 9.50
CA ARG A 880 15.79 -23.05 9.06
C ARG A 880 15.34 -23.50 7.68
N GLY A 881 14.03 -23.49 7.43
CA GLY A 881 13.47 -23.83 6.12
C GLY A 881 13.90 -22.84 5.03
N VAL A 882 13.94 -21.53 5.35
CA VAL A 882 14.44 -20.49 4.43
C VAL A 882 15.89 -20.77 4.05
N LEU A 883 16.77 -20.96 5.03
CA LEU A 883 18.21 -21.10 4.78
C LEU A 883 18.54 -22.41 4.06
N LEU A 884 17.90 -23.52 4.40
CA LEU A 884 18.07 -24.79 3.68
C LEU A 884 17.57 -24.70 2.24
N ALA A 885 16.51 -23.93 1.98
CA ALA A 885 16.01 -23.76 0.62
C ALA A 885 17.04 -23.11 -0.32
N LEU A 886 17.97 -22.32 0.23
CA LEU A 886 19.05 -21.65 -0.52
C LEU A 886 20.19 -22.60 -0.91
N LEU A 887 20.23 -23.81 -0.35
CA LEU A 887 21.19 -24.87 -0.67
C LEU A 887 20.62 -25.93 -1.62
N ASN A 888 19.36 -25.81 -2.03
CA ASN A 888 18.77 -26.76 -2.98
C ASN A 888 19.39 -26.58 -4.36
N SER A 889 19.62 -27.68 -5.07
CA SER A 889 19.90 -27.57 -6.50
C SER A 889 18.65 -27.13 -7.26
N ALA A 890 18.87 -26.47 -8.40
CA ALA A 890 17.79 -26.07 -9.29
C ALA A 890 17.94 -26.70 -10.67
N SER A 891 16.84 -27.17 -11.25
CA SER A 891 16.79 -27.69 -12.62
C SER A 891 15.65 -27.04 -13.37
N PHE A 892 15.88 -26.58 -14.60
CA PHE A 892 14.87 -25.88 -15.39
C PHE A 892 15.14 -26.01 -16.88
N LEU A 893 14.14 -25.69 -17.71
CA LEU A 893 14.28 -25.71 -19.15
C LEU A 893 14.68 -24.32 -19.65
N SER A 894 15.73 -24.24 -20.47
CA SER A 894 16.21 -22.99 -21.06
C SER A 894 16.66 -23.25 -22.50
N SER A 895 16.13 -22.47 -23.44
CA SER A 895 16.43 -22.63 -24.88
C SER A 895 16.26 -24.07 -25.40
N GLY A 896 15.27 -24.79 -24.88
CA GLY A 896 14.96 -26.19 -25.24
C GLY A 896 15.88 -27.24 -24.58
N ALA A 897 16.84 -26.85 -23.74
CA ALA A 897 17.74 -27.76 -23.04
C ALA A 897 17.54 -27.71 -21.52
N ALA A 898 17.59 -28.88 -20.88
CA ALA A 898 17.56 -28.98 -19.42
C ALA A 898 18.87 -28.42 -18.85
N THR A 899 18.77 -27.41 -17.98
CA THR A 899 19.88 -26.79 -17.26
C THR A 899 19.81 -27.19 -15.80
N HIS A 900 20.97 -27.52 -15.21
CA HIS A 900 21.10 -27.90 -13.79
C HIS A 900 22.10 -26.96 -13.11
N ILE A 901 21.72 -26.42 -11.95
CA ILE A 901 22.55 -25.56 -11.10
C ILE A 901 22.72 -26.26 -9.74
N PRO A 902 23.96 -26.61 -9.34
CA PRO A 902 24.25 -27.12 -8.01
C PRO A 902 23.88 -26.10 -6.92
N GLY A 903 23.45 -26.58 -5.75
CA GLY A 903 22.99 -25.71 -4.66
C GLY A 903 24.04 -24.69 -4.18
N GLU A 904 25.32 -25.08 -4.15
CA GLU A 904 26.43 -24.19 -3.76
C GLU A 904 26.61 -23.00 -4.72
N GLU A 905 26.19 -23.14 -5.97
CA GLU A 905 26.28 -22.12 -7.02
C GLU A 905 24.94 -21.39 -7.24
N LEU A 906 23.87 -21.74 -6.51
CA LEU A 906 22.54 -21.20 -6.78
C LEU A 906 22.49 -19.67 -6.65
N MET A 907 23.13 -19.12 -5.62
CA MET A 907 23.12 -17.67 -5.35
C MET A 907 23.94 -16.87 -6.38
N SER A 908 24.97 -17.44 -7.00
CA SER A 908 25.74 -16.75 -8.04
C SER A 908 24.99 -16.63 -9.37
N HIS A 909 23.91 -17.40 -9.53
CA HIS A 909 23.02 -17.35 -10.69
C HIS A 909 21.80 -16.43 -10.49
N ALA A 910 21.69 -15.76 -9.34
CA ALA A 910 20.66 -14.76 -9.12
C ALA A 910 20.86 -13.56 -10.06
N LYS A 911 19.78 -13.09 -10.69
CA LYS A 911 19.79 -11.97 -11.64
C LYS A 911 18.73 -10.94 -11.28
N PRO A 912 18.94 -9.64 -11.57
CA PRO A 912 17.88 -8.65 -11.49
C PRO A 912 16.63 -9.11 -12.24
N TYR A 913 15.45 -8.93 -11.64
CA TYR A 913 14.17 -9.29 -12.23
C TYR A 913 13.18 -8.14 -12.10
N PHE A 914 12.87 -7.51 -13.23
CA PHE A 914 12.07 -6.29 -13.27
C PHE A 914 10.57 -6.62 -13.38
N ILE A 915 9.83 -6.21 -12.35
CA ILE A 915 8.35 -6.25 -12.29
C ILE A 915 7.78 -4.83 -12.35
N SER A 916 8.33 -3.93 -11.54
CA SER A 916 7.97 -2.51 -11.46
C SER A 916 9.22 -1.73 -11.03
N PRO A 917 9.43 -0.49 -11.53
CA PRO A 917 10.59 0.33 -11.18
C PRO A 917 10.67 0.67 -9.68
N ALA A 918 9.58 0.51 -8.93
CA ALA A 918 9.55 0.73 -7.49
C ALA A 918 10.29 -0.35 -6.68
N PHE A 919 10.57 -1.53 -7.26
CA PHE A 919 11.17 -2.65 -6.55
C PHE A 919 12.50 -3.10 -7.14
N ALA A 920 13.51 -3.25 -6.28
CA ALA A 920 14.82 -3.78 -6.65
C ALA A 920 14.90 -5.29 -6.41
N PHE A 921 14.17 -6.07 -7.21
CA PHE A 921 14.15 -7.53 -7.08
C PHE A 921 15.31 -8.21 -7.83
N VAL A 922 15.78 -9.28 -7.22
CA VAL A 922 16.64 -10.30 -7.83
C VAL A 922 15.92 -11.64 -7.76
N ALA A 923 16.11 -12.46 -8.78
CA ALA A 923 15.45 -13.75 -8.94
C ALA A 923 16.47 -14.86 -9.19
N TYR A 924 16.22 -16.02 -8.61
CA TYR A 924 16.96 -17.26 -8.88
C TYR A 924 16.00 -18.44 -9.07
N PRO A 925 16.36 -19.44 -9.91
CA PRO A 925 15.56 -20.65 -10.09
C PRO A 925 15.36 -21.41 -8.77
N ASN A 926 14.23 -22.10 -8.60
CA ASN A 926 13.92 -22.80 -7.36
C ASN A 926 13.56 -24.27 -7.65
N ARG A 927 14.27 -25.21 -7.02
CA ARG A 927 14.06 -26.67 -7.15
C ARG A 927 13.97 -27.11 -8.62
N ASP A 928 13.14 -28.11 -8.91
CA ASP A 928 12.98 -28.67 -10.25
C ASP A 928 11.73 -28.11 -10.94
N SER A 929 11.95 -27.38 -12.04
CA SER A 929 10.93 -26.81 -12.91
C SER A 929 10.60 -27.71 -14.10
N LEU A 930 11.40 -28.75 -14.40
CA LEU A 930 11.21 -29.60 -15.58
C LEU A 930 9.85 -30.32 -15.61
N PRO A 931 9.32 -30.86 -14.49
CA PRO A 931 8.03 -31.54 -14.49
C PRO A 931 6.85 -30.65 -14.89
N PHE A 932 6.95 -29.32 -14.71
CA PHE A 932 5.89 -28.39 -15.04
C PHE A 932 5.60 -28.28 -16.54
N GLN A 933 6.54 -28.72 -17.39
CA GLN A 933 6.27 -28.87 -18.82
C GLN A 933 5.14 -29.88 -19.07
N GLN A 934 5.13 -30.98 -18.31
CA GLN A 934 4.09 -32.01 -18.37
C GLN A 934 2.87 -31.62 -17.54
N PHE A 935 3.07 -31.12 -16.32
CA PHE A 935 1.96 -30.80 -15.41
C PHE A 935 1.04 -29.71 -15.97
N TYR A 936 1.58 -28.69 -16.65
CA TYR A 936 0.79 -27.66 -17.30
C TYR A 936 0.52 -27.92 -18.78
N ASN A 937 0.89 -29.10 -19.30
CA ASN A 937 0.69 -29.48 -20.69
C ASN A 937 1.25 -28.46 -21.71
N ILE A 938 2.49 -28.02 -21.52
CA ILE A 938 3.20 -27.07 -22.40
C ILE A 938 4.45 -27.70 -23.06
N PRO A 939 4.31 -28.81 -23.81
CA PRO A 939 5.46 -29.46 -24.47
C PRO A 939 6.15 -28.56 -25.50
N GLU A 940 5.47 -27.51 -25.98
CA GLU A 940 5.99 -26.53 -26.92
C GLU A 940 6.86 -25.44 -26.28
N ALA A 941 6.94 -25.39 -24.95
CA ALA A 941 7.75 -24.43 -24.24
C ALA A 941 9.24 -24.72 -24.41
N GLU A 942 9.98 -23.70 -24.81
CA GLU A 942 11.45 -23.69 -24.93
C GLU A 942 12.10 -23.26 -23.62
N THR A 943 11.38 -22.51 -22.78
CA THR A 943 11.85 -22.07 -21.46
C THR A 943 10.76 -22.29 -20.41
N VAL A 944 11.09 -22.97 -19.31
CA VAL A 944 10.18 -23.23 -18.19
C VAL A 944 10.99 -23.05 -16.90
N VAL A 945 10.74 -21.94 -16.20
CA VAL A 945 11.46 -21.59 -14.97
C VAL A 945 10.46 -21.18 -13.89
N ARG A 946 10.52 -21.87 -12.75
CA ARG A 946 9.94 -21.40 -11.49
C ARG A 946 11.08 -20.96 -10.57
N GLY A 947 10.90 -19.84 -9.88
CA GLY A 947 11.96 -19.24 -9.09
C GLY A 947 11.47 -18.38 -7.95
N THR A 948 12.42 -17.90 -7.17
CA THR A 948 12.17 -17.12 -5.95
C THR A 948 12.68 -15.69 -6.12
N LEU A 949 11.89 -14.71 -5.65
CA LEU A 949 12.26 -13.30 -5.58
C LEU A 949 12.88 -12.94 -4.22
N ARG A 950 13.91 -12.11 -4.24
CA ARG A 950 14.53 -11.44 -3.08
C ARG A 950 14.86 -9.99 -3.44
N TYR A 951 15.16 -9.16 -2.45
CA TYR A 951 15.74 -7.85 -2.74
C TYR A 951 17.22 -7.97 -3.10
N GLN A 952 17.71 -6.98 -3.85
CA GLN A 952 19.13 -6.81 -4.15
C GLN A 952 20.01 -6.93 -2.89
N GLY A 953 21.22 -7.49 -3.05
CA GLY A 953 22.17 -7.67 -1.96
C GLY A 953 21.95 -8.92 -1.10
N PHE A 954 20.78 -9.58 -1.19
CA PHE A 954 20.50 -10.84 -0.48
C PHE A 954 21.37 -12.00 -0.97
N PRO A 955 21.46 -12.31 -2.29
CA PRO A 955 22.21 -13.47 -2.76
C PRO A 955 23.71 -13.41 -2.40
N GLU A 956 24.32 -12.24 -2.51
CA GLU A 956 25.74 -12.01 -2.22
C GLU A 956 26.03 -12.23 -0.73
N PHE A 957 25.12 -11.80 0.15
CA PHE A 957 25.24 -12.00 1.59
C PHE A 957 25.12 -13.48 1.96
N ILE A 958 24.17 -14.21 1.37
CA ILE A 958 24.01 -15.65 1.58
C ILE A 958 25.22 -16.42 1.04
N ALA A 959 25.72 -16.05 -0.14
CA ALA A 959 26.92 -16.67 -0.71
C ALA A 959 28.13 -16.52 0.24
N ALA A 960 28.27 -15.37 0.92
CA ALA A 960 29.29 -15.18 1.95
C ALA A 960 29.05 -16.12 3.15
N LEU A 961 27.82 -16.24 3.67
CA LEU A 961 27.52 -17.16 4.78
C LEU A 961 27.78 -18.63 4.43
N VAL A 962 27.51 -19.05 3.19
CA VAL A 962 27.81 -20.39 2.68
C VAL A 962 29.32 -20.63 2.69
N LYS A 963 30.11 -19.72 2.10
CA LYS A 963 31.58 -19.82 2.07
C LYS A 963 32.23 -19.81 3.45
N LEU A 964 31.59 -19.15 4.43
CA LEU A 964 32.03 -19.13 5.83
C LEU A 964 31.62 -20.38 6.62
N GLY A 965 30.85 -21.30 6.02
CA GLY A 965 30.42 -22.55 6.66
C GLY A 965 29.23 -22.43 7.60
N TRP A 966 28.59 -21.26 7.68
CA TRP A 966 27.49 -21.00 8.61
C TRP A 966 26.20 -21.74 8.28
N LEU A 967 26.01 -22.18 7.04
CA LEU A 967 24.84 -22.98 6.62
C LEU A 967 25.06 -24.50 6.79
N ASN A 968 26.15 -24.92 7.44
CA ASN A 968 26.43 -26.33 7.68
C ASN A 968 25.62 -26.88 8.88
N SER A 969 24.89 -27.98 8.66
CA SER A 969 24.06 -28.66 9.66
C SER A 969 24.75 -29.81 10.42
N GLU A 970 26.02 -30.09 10.14
CA GLU A 970 26.81 -31.08 10.88
C GLU A 970 27.15 -30.58 12.28
N THR A 971 27.10 -31.49 13.26
CA THR A 971 27.48 -31.20 14.64
C THR A 971 28.97 -30.90 14.76
N ARG A 972 29.33 -29.92 15.59
CA ARG A 972 30.73 -29.51 15.80
C ARG A 972 31.12 -29.69 17.26
N ASP A 973 32.11 -30.55 17.52
CA ASP A 973 32.59 -30.85 18.89
C ASP A 973 33.10 -29.63 19.65
N TRP A 974 33.54 -28.59 18.93
CA TRP A 974 34.05 -27.35 19.51
C TRP A 974 32.96 -26.32 19.81
N LEU A 975 31.73 -26.52 19.33
CA LEU A 975 30.59 -25.64 19.56
C LEU A 975 29.93 -26.02 20.89
N VAL A 976 30.58 -25.62 21.98
CA VAL A 976 30.20 -25.93 23.37
C VAL A 976 29.70 -24.70 24.12
N ASP A 977 28.92 -24.93 25.17
CA ASP A 977 28.30 -23.86 25.95
C ASP A 977 29.33 -22.85 26.50
N GLY A 978 28.99 -21.56 26.45
CA GLY A 978 29.87 -20.47 26.86
C GLY A 978 30.87 -19.96 25.80
N ILE A 979 30.88 -20.51 24.57
CA ILE A 979 31.62 -19.92 23.44
C ILE A 979 31.04 -18.55 23.05
N ASP A 980 31.90 -17.61 22.66
CA ASP A 980 31.48 -16.30 22.14
C ASP A 980 31.44 -16.28 20.60
N TRP A 981 30.70 -15.34 20.03
CA TRP A 981 30.50 -15.26 18.57
C TRP A 981 31.81 -15.09 17.81
N LYS A 982 32.74 -14.23 18.26
CA LYS A 982 34.05 -14.06 17.62
C LYS A 982 34.88 -15.35 17.56
N THR A 983 34.85 -16.17 18.61
CA THR A 983 35.57 -17.46 18.65
C THR A 983 34.87 -18.51 17.79
N ALA A 984 33.54 -18.53 17.79
CA ALA A 984 32.77 -19.41 16.92
C ALA A 984 33.01 -19.08 15.43
N THR A 985 33.01 -17.79 15.07
CA THR A 985 33.30 -17.31 13.71
C THR A 985 34.74 -17.65 13.30
N GLN A 986 35.72 -17.43 14.19
CA GLN A 986 37.12 -17.80 13.93
C GLN A 986 37.22 -19.29 13.55
N LYS A 987 36.61 -20.18 14.34
CA LYS A 987 36.66 -21.62 14.10
C LYS A 987 35.88 -22.04 12.85
N ALA A 988 34.79 -21.34 12.52
CA ALA A 988 34.01 -21.60 11.32
C ALA A 988 34.77 -21.22 10.03
N CYS A 989 35.40 -20.04 9.99
CA CYS A 989 36.11 -19.55 8.80
C CYS A 989 37.62 -19.91 8.74
N GLY A 990 38.16 -20.49 9.81
CA GLY A 990 39.57 -20.89 9.89
C GLY A 990 40.55 -19.72 10.05
N ALA A 991 40.15 -18.63 10.71
CA ALA A 991 41.02 -17.46 10.94
C ALA A 991 42.12 -17.75 12.00
N SER A 992 43.24 -17.02 11.90
CA SER A 992 44.40 -17.20 12.79
C SER A 992 44.08 -16.92 14.26
N ASP A 993 43.22 -15.95 14.53
CA ASP A 993 42.80 -15.52 15.86
C ASP A 993 41.40 -14.89 15.82
N SER A 994 40.83 -14.63 16.99
CA SER A 994 39.47 -14.09 17.14
C SER A 994 39.40 -12.55 17.08
N SER A 995 40.44 -11.85 16.62
CA SER A 995 40.41 -10.40 16.44
C SER A 995 39.61 -10.03 15.19
N GLU A 996 38.89 -8.92 15.23
CA GLU A 996 38.07 -8.50 14.09
C GLU A 996 38.91 -8.28 12.81
N SER A 997 40.13 -7.76 12.93
CA SER A 997 41.03 -7.58 11.79
C SER A 997 41.42 -8.91 11.13
N SER A 998 41.69 -9.96 11.92
CA SER A 998 41.98 -11.29 11.39
C SER A 998 40.75 -11.91 10.72
N LEU A 999 39.59 -11.84 11.38
CA LEU A 999 38.32 -12.33 10.84
C LEU A 999 37.97 -11.66 9.51
N VAL A 1000 38.06 -10.33 9.44
CA VAL A 1000 37.77 -9.56 8.21
C VAL A 1000 38.73 -9.92 7.09
N SER A 1001 40.03 -10.03 7.37
CA SER A 1001 41.03 -10.43 6.37
C SER A 1001 40.73 -11.81 5.80
N GLN A 1002 40.40 -12.78 6.66
CA GLN A 1002 40.04 -14.14 6.25
C GLN A 1002 38.75 -14.17 5.43
N ILE A 1003 37.72 -13.40 5.83
CA ILE A 1003 36.46 -13.31 5.09
C ILE A 1003 36.67 -12.75 3.69
N LYS A 1004 37.46 -11.67 3.54
CA LYS A 1004 37.80 -11.10 2.23
C LYS A 1004 38.52 -12.11 1.33
N GLN A 1005 39.45 -12.88 1.90
CA GLN A 1005 40.17 -13.93 1.18
C GLN A 1005 39.25 -15.06 0.70
N LEU A 1006 38.37 -15.57 1.57
CA LEU A 1006 37.45 -16.66 1.23
C LEU A 1006 36.36 -16.23 0.24
N CYS A 1007 35.80 -15.04 0.41
CA CYS A 1007 34.64 -14.61 -0.36
C CYS A 1007 34.99 -14.05 -1.74
N SER A 1008 36.16 -13.42 -1.90
CA SER A 1008 36.60 -12.78 -3.17
C SER A 1008 35.54 -11.83 -3.74
N PHE A 1009 35.23 -10.75 -3.02
CA PHE A 1009 34.19 -9.79 -3.38
C PHE A 1009 34.49 -9.04 -4.70
N PRO A 1010 33.46 -8.66 -5.48
CA PRO A 1010 33.64 -8.02 -6.78
C PRO A 1010 34.20 -6.59 -6.69
N ASN A 1011 33.92 -5.88 -5.60
CA ASN A 1011 34.39 -4.52 -5.34
C ASN A 1011 34.45 -4.24 -3.83
N GLU A 1012 35.12 -3.14 -3.44
CA GLU A 1012 35.30 -2.78 -2.03
C GLU A 1012 33.97 -2.41 -1.35
N PHE A 1013 33.04 -1.80 -2.08
CA PHE A 1013 31.72 -1.43 -1.56
C PHE A 1013 30.91 -2.65 -1.09
N GLU A 1014 30.84 -3.71 -1.91
CA GLU A 1014 30.16 -4.96 -1.55
C GLU A 1014 30.84 -5.66 -0.37
N SER A 1015 32.16 -5.63 -0.35
CA SER A 1015 32.95 -6.11 0.79
C SER A 1015 32.59 -5.38 2.08
N GLU A 1016 32.58 -4.03 2.07
CA GLU A 1016 32.21 -3.21 3.23
C GLU A 1016 30.76 -3.45 3.68
N ARG A 1017 29.81 -3.53 2.74
CA ARG A 1017 28.39 -3.79 3.01
C ARG A 1017 28.20 -5.13 3.73
N ILE A 1018 28.76 -6.21 3.18
CA ILE A 1018 28.61 -7.56 3.74
C ILE A 1018 29.29 -7.65 5.11
N ILE A 1019 30.52 -7.14 5.25
CA ILE A 1019 31.23 -7.12 6.54
C ILE A 1019 30.43 -6.33 7.59
N SER A 1020 29.86 -5.19 7.22
CA SER A 1020 28.99 -4.40 8.10
C SER A 1020 27.75 -5.18 8.54
N GLY A 1021 27.12 -5.93 7.63
CA GLY A 1021 25.99 -6.78 7.97
C GLY A 1021 26.36 -7.97 8.87
N LEU A 1022 27.54 -8.58 8.69
CA LEU A 1022 28.04 -9.63 9.59
C LEU A 1022 28.31 -9.09 11.01
N ARG A 1023 28.77 -7.83 11.13
CA ARG A 1023 28.84 -7.11 12.42
C ARG A 1023 27.46 -6.90 13.02
N TRP A 1024 26.49 -6.46 12.22
CA TRP A 1024 25.12 -6.22 12.67
C TRP A 1024 24.46 -7.50 13.23
N ILE A 1025 24.70 -8.65 12.59
CA ILE A 1025 24.26 -9.96 13.11
C ILE A 1025 24.94 -10.29 14.45
N GLY A 1026 26.13 -9.71 14.71
CA GLY A 1026 26.90 -9.91 15.93
C GLY A 1026 27.99 -10.97 15.82
N LEU A 1027 28.35 -11.41 14.62
CA LEU A 1027 29.31 -12.52 14.42
C LEU A 1027 30.73 -12.20 14.90
N PHE A 1028 31.08 -10.92 15.07
CA PHE A 1028 32.38 -10.48 15.60
C PHE A 1028 32.31 -10.06 17.08
N SER A 1029 31.16 -10.23 17.72
CA SER A 1029 30.95 -9.79 19.10
C SER A 1029 31.52 -10.78 20.12
N ALA A 1030 31.71 -10.30 21.36
CA ALA A 1030 32.02 -11.12 22.51
C ALA A 1030 30.76 -11.69 23.21
N GLU A 1031 29.57 -11.50 22.62
CA GLU A 1031 28.33 -12.07 23.15
C GLU A 1031 28.40 -13.59 23.12
N LYS A 1032 27.77 -14.23 24.11
CA LYS A 1032 27.71 -15.69 24.20
C LYS A 1032 26.73 -16.25 23.18
N VAL A 1033 27.13 -17.35 22.55
CA VAL A 1033 26.34 -18.03 21.54
C VAL A 1033 25.25 -18.88 22.21
N VAL A 1034 24.00 -18.72 21.77
CA VAL A 1034 22.92 -19.64 22.15
C VAL A 1034 22.93 -20.80 21.17
N ILE A 1035 23.53 -21.92 21.58
CA ILE A 1035 23.72 -23.09 20.71
C ILE A 1035 22.40 -23.83 20.54
N ARG A 1036 22.04 -24.12 19.29
CA ARG A 1036 20.87 -24.93 18.94
C ARG A 1036 21.36 -26.16 18.16
N SER A 1037 20.96 -27.35 18.61
CA SER A 1037 21.26 -28.64 17.95
C SER A 1037 22.75 -28.95 17.72
N GLY A 1038 23.69 -28.22 18.35
CA GLY A 1038 25.14 -28.46 18.23
C GLY A 1038 25.74 -28.20 16.84
N ASN A 1039 25.01 -27.55 15.93
CA ASN A 1039 25.48 -27.22 14.57
C ASN A 1039 25.41 -25.70 14.29
N LEU A 1040 26.14 -25.25 13.26
CA LEU A 1040 26.27 -23.82 12.92
C LEU A 1040 24.97 -23.24 12.36
N LEU A 1041 24.28 -23.98 11.48
CA LEU A 1041 23.04 -23.54 10.85
C LEU A 1041 21.95 -23.21 11.87
N ASP A 1042 21.63 -24.15 12.76
CA ASP A 1042 20.56 -24.00 13.74
C ASP A 1042 20.91 -22.91 14.77
N THR A 1043 22.20 -22.76 15.09
CA THR A 1043 22.72 -21.70 15.96
C THR A 1043 22.60 -20.31 15.32
N LEU A 1044 22.90 -20.19 14.03
CA LEU A 1044 22.67 -18.96 13.27
C LEU A 1044 21.17 -18.65 13.17
N CYS A 1045 20.32 -19.64 12.89
CA CYS A 1045 18.86 -19.50 12.87
C CYS A 1045 18.33 -18.86 14.17
N ALA A 1046 18.79 -19.35 15.33
CA ALA A 1046 18.38 -18.80 16.63
C ALA A 1046 18.72 -17.31 16.77
N ARG A 1047 19.87 -16.87 16.25
CA ARG A 1047 20.28 -15.46 16.24
C ARG A 1047 19.43 -14.62 15.30
N LEU A 1048 19.23 -15.10 14.07
CA LEU A 1048 18.50 -14.39 13.03
C LEU A 1048 16.99 -14.24 13.36
N GLU A 1049 16.38 -15.24 14.01
CA GLU A 1049 14.99 -15.19 14.47
C GLU A 1049 14.75 -14.03 15.45
N GLY A 1050 15.72 -13.73 16.32
CA GLY A 1050 15.62 -12.61 17.26
C GLY A 1050 15.76 -11.26 16.60
N LEU A 1051 16.69 -11.14 15.64
CA LEU A 1051 17.06 -9.87 14.99
C LEU A 1051 16.17 -9.49 13.81
N MET A 1052 15.61 -10.48 13.10
CA MET A 1052 14.93 -10.27 11.81
C MET A 1052 13.48 -10.73 11.85
N LYS A 1053 12.82 -10.49 12.98
CA LYS A 1053 11.37 -10.64 13.13
C LYS A 1053 10.66 -9.36 12.67
N TYR A 1054 9.38 -9.50 12.32
CA TYR A 1054 8.51 -8.33 12.15
C TYR A 1054 8.24 -7.67 13.50
N GLU A 1055 8.32 -6.34 13.51
CA GLU A 1055 8.02 -5.49 14.65
C GLU A 1055 6.59 -4.93 14.55
N ALA A 1056 6.07 -4.37 15.64
CA ALA A 1056 4.74 -3.79 15.65
C ALA A 1056 4.65 -2.60 14.66
N GLY A 1057 3.63 -2.59 13.81
CA GLY A 1057 3.44 -1.56 12.79
C GLY A 1057 4.06 -1.88 11.43
N GLU A 1058 4.96 -2.87 11.36
CA GLU A 1058 5.52 -3.33 10.09
C GLU A 1058 4.58 -4.28 9.35
N ARG A 1059 4.84 -4.45 8.05
CA ARG A 1059 4.05 -5.27 7.13
C ARG A 1059 4.95 -6.05 6.19
N ASP A 1060 4.50 -7.25 5.81
CA ASP A 1060 5.12 -8.05 4.77
C ASP A 1060 4.52 -7.73 3.40
N LEU A 1061 5.14 -8.30 2.37
CA LEU A 1061 4.81 -8.20 0.96
C LEU A 1061 4.90 -9.61 0.35
N VAL A 1062 3.85 -10.00 -0.36
CA VAL A 1062 3.89 -11.12 -1.31
C VAL A 1062 3.87 -10.54 -2.71
N MET A 1063 4.91 -10.88 -3.48
CA MET A 1063 5.00 -10.58 -4.90
C MET A 1063 5.06 -11.90 -5.67
N LEU A 1064 4.10 -12.14 -6.57
CA LEU A 1064 4.08 -13.29 -7.47
C LEU A 1064 3.81 -12.78 -8.87
N GLN A 1065 4.67 -13.12 -9.83
CA GLN A 1065 4.45 -12.82 -11.24
C GLN A 1065 4.71 -14.02 -12.12
N HIS A 1066 3.72 -14.33 -12.96
CA HIS A 1066 3.89 -15.13 -14.15
C HIS A 1066 4.18 -14.26 -15.36
N LYS A 1067 5.08 -14.72 -16.23
CA LYS A 1067 5.38 -14.10 -17.52
C LYS A 1067 5.37 -15.18 -18.59
N PHE A 1068 4.50 -15.01 -19.57
CA PHE A 1068 4.30 -15.92 -20.70
C PHE A 1068 4.72 -15.21 -21.98
N ILE A 1069 5.64 -15.81 -22.74
CA ILE A 1069 5.90 -15.38 -24.12
C ILE A 1069 5.10 -16.31 -25.02
N VAL A 1070 4.08 -15.75 -25.67
CA VAL A 1070 3.10 -16.47 -26.48
C VAL A 1070 3.41 -16.24 -27.95
N GLU A 1071 3.31 -17.30 -28.75
CA GLU A 1071 3.26 -17.23 -30.21
C GLU A 1071 1.86 -17.64 -30.67
N TRP A 1072 1.14 -16.71 -31.28
CA TRP A 1072 -0.22 -16.94 -31.77
C TRP A 1072 -0.24 -17.69 -33.10
N ALA A 1073 -1.41 -18.20 -33.49
CA ALA A 1073 -1.58 -18.97 -34.73
C ALA A 1073 -1.22 -18.18 -36.01
N ASP A 1074 -1.30 -16.84 -35.97
CA ASP A 1074 -0.90 -15.94 -37.06
C ASP A 1074 0.62 -15.65 -37.10
N GLY A 1075 1.39 -16.21 -36.16
CA GLY A 1075 2.82 -16.00 -36.00
C GLY A 1075 3.20 -14.75 -35.20
N SER A 1076 2.24 -13.95 -34.75
CA SER A 1076 2.50 -12.81 -33.87
C SER A 1076 2.97 -13.27 -32.49
N LYS A 1077 3.85 -12.49 -31.86
CA LYS A 1077 4.37 -12.77 -30.52
C LYS A 1077 3.90 -11.72 -29.54
N GLN A 1078 3.52 -12.16 -28.35
CA GLN A 1078 3.00 -11.29 -27.30
C GLN A 1078 3.53 -11.73 -25.94
N THR A 1079 3.82 -10.77 -25.08
CA THR A 1079 4.18 -11.06 -23.68
C THR A 1079 2.96 -10.82 -22.80
N LEU A 1080 2.55 -11.86 -22.08
CA LEU A 1080 1.49 -11.77 -21.08
C LEU A 1080 2.11 -11.84 -19.69
N THR A 1081 1.61 -11.05 -18.77
CA THR A 1081 1.99 -11.13 -17.35
C THR A 1081 0.76 -11.31 -16.49
N SER A 1082 0.85 -12.12 -15.44
CA SER A 1082 -0.17 -12.26 -14.40
C SER A 1082 0.51 -11.95 -13.06
N THR A 1083 0.11 -10.88 -12.37
CA THR A 1083 0.86 -10.35 -11.21
C THR A 1083 -0.04 -10.19 -9.98
N LEU A 1084 0.43 -10.72 -8.85
CA LEU A 1084 -0.15 -10.53 -7.51
C LEU A 1084 0.83 -9.71 -6.67
N GLU A 1085 0.34 -8.57 -6.20
CA GLU A 1085 1.01 -7.70 -5.22
C GLU A 1085 0.09 -7.60 -4.00
N ALA A 1086 0.48 -8.22 -2.89
CA ALA A 1086 -0.31 -8.24 -1.67
C ALA A 1086 0.54 -7.82 -0.47
N TYR A 1087 0.04 -6.88 0.31
CA TYR A 1087 0.70 -6.42 1.53
C TYR A 1087 -0.04 -6.86 2.79
N GLY A 1088 0.73 -7.12 3.84
CA GLY A 1088 0.18 -7.39 5.16
C GLY A 1088 -0.52 -6.17 5.76
N THR A 1089 -1.48 -6.44 6.63
CA THR A 1089 -2.16 -5.41 7.43
C THR A 1089 -1.51 -5.35 8.82
N PRO A 1090 -0.91 -4.23 9.24
CA PRO A 1090 -0.40 -4.10 10.60
C PRO A 1090 -1.50 -4.35 11.64
N GLY A 1091 -1.26 -5.28 12.57
CA GLY A 1091 -2.26 -5.72 13.55
C GLY A 1091 -3.32 -6.70 13.02
N GLY A 1092 -3.29 -7.04 11.73
CA GLY A 1092 -4.12 -8.06 11.08
C GLY A 1092 -3.29 -9.22 10.53
N HIS A 1093 -3.74 -9.84 9.43
CA HIS A 1093 -2.98 -10.90 8.78
C HIS A 1093 -1.80 -10.35 7.97
N SER A 1094 -0.69 -11.08 7.98
CA SER A 1094 0.37 -10.92 7.01
C SER A 1094 -0.10 -11.38 5.62
N ALA A 1095 0.45 -10.79 4.56
CA ALA A 1095 0.19 -11.20 3.18
C ALA A 1095 0.51 -12.68 2.99
N MET A 1096 1.61 -13.17 3.57
CA MET A 1096 1.98 -14.58 3.53
C MET A 1096 0.95 -15.48 4.23
N ALA A 1097 0.48 -15.10 5.42
CA ALA A 1097 -0.53 -15.89 6.12
C ALA A 1097 -1.83 -15.96 5.32
N LEU A 1098 -2.29 -14.82 4.80
CA LEU A 1098 -3.53 -14.73 4.04
C LEU A 1098 -3.46 -15.52 2.73
N THR A 1099 -2.41 -15.31 1.94
CA THR A 1099 -2.22 -15.96 0.62
C THR A 1099 -1.97 -17.47 0.71
N VAL A 1100 -1.60 -18.01 1.87
CA VAL A 1100 -1.47 -19.46 2.08
C VAL A 1100 -2.71 -20.05 2.76
N GLY A 1101 -3.22 -19.41 3.81
CA GLY A 1101 -4.32 -19.93 4.61
C GLY A 1101 -5.66 -19.86 3.90
N LEU A 1102 -5.93 -18.78 3.16
CA LEU A 1102 -7.22 -18.58 2.50
C LEU A 1102 -7.48 -19.60 1.36
N PRO A 1103 -6.54 -19.86 0.42
CA PRO A 1103 -6.72 -20.92 -0.58
C PRO A 1103 -6.92 -22.30 0.07
N CYS A 1104 -6.20 -22.59 1.16
CA CYS A 1104 -6.35 -23.84 1.90
C CYS A 1104 -7.76 -24.01 2.49
N GLY A 1105 -8.29 -22.94 3.12
CA GLY A 1105 -9.65 -22.93 3.66
C GLY A 1105 -10.72 -23.09 2.56
N ILE A 1106 -10.54 -22.41 1.43
CA ILE A 1106 -11.42 -22.52 0.25
C ILE A 1106 -11.40 -23.96 -0.28
N ALA A 1107 -10.22 -24.51 -0.54
CA ALA A 1107 -10.06 -25.86 -1.07
C ALA A 1107 -10.68 -26.90 -0.13
N THR A 1108 -10.49 -26.73 1.19
CA THR A 1108 -11.11 -27.57 2.21
C THR A 1108 -12.64 -27.54 2.14
N GLN A 1109 -13.23 -26.34 2.07
CA GLN A 1109 -14.69 -26.22 1.96
C GLN A 1109 -15.22 -26.86 0.67
N LEU A 1110 -14.53 -26.70 -0.46
CA LEU A 1110 -14.94 -27.29 -1.73
C LEU A 1110 -14.90 -28.83 -1.73
N VAL A 1111 -13.98 -29.43 -0.96
CA VAL A 1111 -13.95 -30.88 -0.72
C VAL A 1111 -15.14 -31.32 0.15
N LEU A 1112 -15.44 -30.58 1.23
CA LEU A 1112 -16.56 -30.87 2.13
C LEU A 1112 -17.92 -30.73 1.44
N ASP A 1113 -18.07 -29.68 0.61
CA ASP A 1113 -19.28 -29.41 -0.20
C ASP A 1113 -19.47 -30.42 -1.33
N GLY A 1114 -18.49 -31.29 -1.60
CA GLY A 1114 -18.53 -32.28 -2.67
C GLY A 1114 -18.38 -31.70 -4.08
N ILE A 1115 -17.89 -30.46 -4.21
CA ILE A 1115 -17.56 -29.84 -5.50
C ILE A 1115 -16.31 -30.51 -6.07
N LEU A 1116 -15.28 -30.68 -5.23
CA LEU A 1116 -14.11 -31.50 -5.55
C LEU A 1116 -14.36 -32.92 -5.06
N LYS A 1117 -14.56 -33.85 -6.00
CA LYS A 1117 -15.11 -35.19 -5.70
C LYS A 1117 -14.21 -36.36 -6.10
N THR A 1118 -13.10 -36.11 -6.79
CA THR A 1118 -12.25 -37.16 -7.38
C THR A 1118 -11.30 -37.74 -6.32
N PRO A 1119 -11.38 -39.04 -5.97
CA PRO A 1119 -10.45 -39.65 -5.01
C PRO A 1119 -9.02 -39.74 -5.54
N GLY A 1120 -8.05 -39.85 -4.64
CA GLY A 1120 -6.61 -39.93 -4.96
C GLY A 1120 -5.80 -38.73 -4.48
N VAL A 1121 -4.53 -38.69 -4.88
CA VAL A 1121 -3.58 -37.63 -4.55
C VAL A 1121 -3.54 -36.61 -5.68
N HIS A 1122 -4.05 -35.42 -5.40
CA HIS A 1122 -4.26 -34.36 -6.39
C HIS A 1122 -3.47 -33.09 -6.06
N ALA A 1123 -3.24 -32.29 -7.11
CA ALA A 1123 -2.71 -30.93 -7.07
C ALA A 1123 -3.50 -30.09 -8.11
N PRO A 1124 -3.57 -28.76 -7.98
CA PRO A 1124 -4.36 -27.90 -8.85
C PRO A 1124 -3.68 -27.69 -10.22
N TYR A 1125 -3.62 -28.75 -11.03
CA TYR A 1125 -3.01 -28.72 -12.38
C TYR A 1125 -4.05 -28.79 -13.52
N SER A 1126 -5.34 -28.91 -13.20
CA SER A 1126 -6.42 -28.93 -14.17
C SER A 1126 -7.43 -27.83 -13.87
N LYS A 1127 -8.07 -27.32 -14.93
CA LYS A 1127 -9.15 -26.33 -14.82
C LYS A 1127 -10.27 -26.75 -13.87
N GLU A 1128 -10.61 -28.04 -13.84
CA GLU A 1128 -11.64 -28.62 -12.98
C GLU A 1128 -11.39 -28.38 -11.48
N ILE A 1129 -10.11 -28.36 -11.07
CA ILE A 1129 -9.70 -28.05 -9.69
C ILE A 1129 -9.42 -26.55 -9.54
N CYS A 1130 -8.77 -25.94 -10.53
CA CYS A 1130 -8.29 -24.57 -10.44
C CYS A 1130 -9.43 -23.53 -10.43
N ASP A 1131 -10.41 -23.64 -11.31
CA ASP A 1131 -11.44 -22.61 -11.48
C ASP A 1131 -12.30 -22.42 -10.22
N PRO A 1132 -12.85 -23.48 -9.58
CA PRO A 1132 -13.65 -23.31 -8.37
C PRO A 1132 -12.87 -22.65 -7.22
N ILE A 1133 -11.58 -22.98 -7.07
CA ILE A 1133 -10.72 -22.37 -6.05
C ILE A 1133 -10.46 -20.90 -6.41
N ARG A 1134 -10.08 -20.62 -7.66
CA ARG A 1134 -9.74 -19.29 -8.16
C ARG A 1134 -10.91 -18.32 -8.07
N GLU A 1135 -12.10 -18.70 -8.56
CA GLU A 1135 -13.29 -17.86 -8.53
C GLU A 1135 -13.68 -17.48 -7.09
N ARG A 1136 -13.56 -18.43 -6.16
CA ARG A 1136 -13.81 -18.15 -4.75
C ARG A 1136 -12.75 -17.24 -4.14
N LEU A 1137 -11.49 -17.43 -4.52
CA LEU A 1137 -10.38 -16.59 -4.08
C LEU A 1137 -10.54 -15.14 -4.56
N GLU A 1138 -10.91 -14.95 -5.83
CA GLU A 1138 -11.21 -13.64 -6.42
C GLU A 1138 -12.39 -12.97 -5.70
N SER A 1139 -13.42 -13.73 -5.30
CA SER A 1139 -14.56 -13.20 -4.52
C SER A 1139 -14.18 -12.72 -3.11
N GLU A 1140 -13.06 -13.22 -2.56
CA GLU A 1140 -12.49 -12.77 -1.29
C GLU A 1140 -11.49 -11.60 -1.49
N GLY A 1141 -11.36 -11.09 -2.72
CA GLY A 1141 -10.51 -9.94 -3.05
C GLY A 1141 -9.04 -10.26 -3.28
N LEU A 1142 -8.69 -11.55 -3.48
CA LEU A 1142 -7.31 -11.98 -3.74
C LEU A 1142 -7.21 -12.63 -5.13
N GLY A 1143 -6.34 -12.08 -5.98
CA GLY A 1143 -6.14 -12.61 -7.33
C GLY A 1143 -4.98 -11.96 -8.06
N LEU A 1144 -4.60 -12.53 -9.21
CA LEU A 1144 -3.55 -11.97 -10.07
C LEU A 1144 -4.18 -11.10 -11.14
N VAL A 1145 -3.54 -9.96 -11.41
CA VAL A 1145 -3.92 -9.04 -12.49
C VAL A 1145 -3.17 -9.39 -13.75
N GLU A 1146 -3.91 -9.71 -14.81
CA GLU A 1146 -3.37 -10.03 -16.13
C GLU A 1146 -3.16 -8.76 -16.97
N ARG A 1147 -2.02 -8.69 -17.67
CA ARG A 1147 -1.67 -7.59 -18.58
C ARG A 1147 -0.94 -8.11 -19.81
N VAL A 1148 -1.07 -7.37 -20.90
CA VAL A 1148 -0.28 -7.50 -22.12
C VAL A 1148 0.82 -6.44 -22.08
N LEU A 1149 2.05 -6.83 -22.36
CA LEU A 1149 3.20 -5.93 -22.50
C LEU A 1149 3.58 -5.71 -23.97
#